data_AF-A0A2D5S592-F1
#
_entry.id   AF-A0A2D5S592-F1
#
_cell.length_a   1.000
_cell.length_b   1.000
_cell.length_c   1.000
_cell.angle_alpha   90.00
_cell.angle_beta   90.00
_cell.angle_gamma   90.00
#
_symmetry.space_group_name_H-M   'P 1'
#
loop_
_entity.id
_entity.type
_entity.pdbx_description
1 polymer ?
#
loop_
_entity_poly.entity_id
_entity_poly.type
_entity_poly.pdbx_seq_one_letter_code
_entity_poly.pdbx_strand_id
1 'polypeptide(L)'
;MQMILSVLAGLLFLTPISSLHAQENQFDAWVEAWDVLRPDWRGEDSDRSEVLSDDDLEILDSYSAGAIRKPTPREAEAFARLEGIAPLLEAAAGGRFFDPGNRWEDGFEMLLPHLSMMRQSSRLMNALSRRASAEGDAAASANWSSLMMQTAGQASQDSTMIGSLVAGSIFRIGDAAIESFIGSGLLDQETARRLLEDLTWVGDREDPLGFTAAIEAESDMMLLEFDRLASSLETGGEDRFFREFALIFDPEEGSLEGLDAANVQALAPLMQDYYDRMAGAAADPDRARGLETMQTIQEEIIAEESTFLADLLSPISTRLLEIRIQIENELDDRLRILQGVASGRIDPASITNAAILWDRLGTYFERLPGVVQVAGLELLGVTPSDERIRQLAGTAVGDAAESILPGPTNDTAIVDLTELRAHPLPFWRAGVEPEAPMFLELAADAAAVSRAEFPVDDRGVDRLRFQTDELDRLRGAGRGLLADATARLRVAGETSGPDRSEIDVDPELERRRATTEVVAVLALITDLIEDPAMAHVVLAADLLQGVGRILESDEAMPMLRTTLLRDRLSMALTAVPRPTALGAHRAATADLEIGLDAWSRGDRTGEHRMMLRNILSRRSPDRLHALLMASTGLSVRPDRAGPDGMRPVPFTPRPTTPPGEVGPKTGYRSLKLLASSDGLHGPEWVRVRDHTSELKIRRVLSDLESPPDRRAISNLESGEAFPLSAIAVRALDRLAELDRRLRDIGRESD
;
A
#
# COMPACT_ATOMS: atom_id res chain seq x y z
N MET A 1 30.99 35.48 53.35
CA MET A 1 31.61 35.21 52.04
C MET A 1 31.08 33.92 51.40
N GLN A 2 30.96 32.79 52.14
CA GLN A 2 30.31 31.57 51.63
C GLN A 2 28.82 31.72 51.28
N MET A 3 28.07 32.55 52.02
CA MET A 3 26.65 32.79 51.74
C MET A 3 26.40 33.60 50.45
N ILE A 4 27.39 34.36 49.97
CA ILE A 4 27.29 35.14 48.72
C ILE A 4 27.61 34.26 47.50
N LEU A 5 28.46 33.24 47.67
CA LEU A 5 28.74 32.27 46.61
C LEU A 5 27.57 31.30 46.34
N SER A 6 26.77 30.95 47.36
CA SER A 6 25.58 30.09 47.17
C SER A 6 24.43 30.81 46.44
N VAL A 7 24.29 32.13 46.63
CA VAL A 7 23.28 32.94 45.92
C VAL A 7 23.72 33.19 44.47
N LEU A 8 25.02 33.38 44.21
CA LEU A 8 25.55 33.52 42.85
C LEU A 8 25.54 32.20 42.06
N ALA A 9 25.69 31.04 42.71
CA ALA A 9 25.52 29.73 42.07
C ALA A 9 24.05 29.44 41.71
N GLY A 10 23.08 29.91 42.52
CA GLY A 10 21.65 29.83 42.19
C GLY A 10 21.22 30.75 41.05
N LEU A 11 21.91 31.88 40.86
CA LEU A 11 21.64 32.84 39.77
C LEU A 11 22.30 32.46 38.43
N LEU A 12 23.25 31.54 38.41
CA LEU A 12 23.88 31.03 37.18
C LEU A 12 23.17 29.82 36.57
N PHE A 13 22.17 29.24 37.26
CA PHE A 13 21.22 28.27 36.69
C PHE A 13 19.90 28.91 36.21
N LEU A 14 19.79 30.24 36.31
CA LEU A 14 18.76 31.03 35.65
C LEU A 14 19.25 31.47 34.26
N THR A 15 19.61 30.50 33.42
CA THR A 15 19.52 30.69 31.96
C THR A 15 18.04 30.89 31.58
N PRO A 16 17.73 31.73 30.58
CA PRO A 16 16.46 32.40 30.52
C PRO A 16 15.32 31.45 30.15
N ILE A 17 14.45 31.13 31.11
CA ILE A 17 13.09 30.61 30.85
C ILE A 17 12.31 31.60 29.94
N SER A 18 12.76 32.86 29.89
CA SER A 18 12.26 33.91 29.01
C SER A 18 12.55 33.71 27.51
N SER A 19 13.42 32.79 27.10
CA SER A 19 13.66 32.51 25.66
C SER A 19 12.87 31.32 25.11
N LEU A 20 12.19 30.55 25.96
CA LEU A 20 11.24 29.51 25.52
C LEU A 20 9.88 30.11 25.15
N HIS A 21 9.51 31.25 25.73
CA HIS A 21 8.27 31.98 25.45
C HIS A 21 8.28 32.81 24.16
N ALA A 22 9.34 32.70 23.34
CA ALA A 22 9.43 33.36 22.05
C ALA A 22 9.47 32.36 20.88
N GLN A 23 9.07 31.10 21.10
CA GLN A 23 8.76 30.21 19.98
C GLN A 23 7.36 30.57 19.46
N GLU A 24 7.28 30.93 18.18
CA GLU A 24 6.02 31.22 17.51
C GLU A 24 5.12 29.98 17.52
N ASN A 25 3.88 30.15 18.00
CA ASN A 25 2.88 29.10 17.97
C ASN A 25 2.54 28.74 16.53
N GLN A 26 2.81 27.50 16.13
CA GLN A 26 2.60 27.05 14.76
C GLN A 26 1.13 26.99 14.36
N PHE A 27 0.22 27.03 15.33
CA PHE A 27 -1.21 27.17 15.04
C PHE A 27 -1.51 28.41 14.18
N ASP A 28 -0.82 29.53 14.40
CA ASP A 28 -1.05 30.76 13.61
C ASP A 28 -0.63 30.57 12.13
N ALA A 29 0.49 29.89 11.88
CA ALA A 29 0.93 29.56 10.53
C ALA A 29 0.00 28.53 9.85
N TRP A 30 -0.53 27.58 10.62
CA TRP A 30 -1.55 26.65 10.12
C TRP A 30 -2.84 27.36 9.75
N VAL A 31 -3.31 28.32 10.56
CA VAL A 31 -4.49 29.13 10.25
C VAL A 31 -4.31 29.84 8.91
N GLU A 32 -3.14 30.43 8.65
CA GLU A 32 -2.83 31.06 7.36
C GLU A 32 -2.90 30.06 6.19
N ALA A 33 -2.31 28.86 6.35
CA ALA A 33 -2.39 27.81 5.34
C ALA A 33 -3.82 27.32 5.10
N TRP A 34 -4.61 27.16 6.17
CA TRP A 34 -5.98 26.67 6.11
C TRP A 34 -6.95 27.70 5.56
N ASP A 35 -6.76 28.99 5.83
CA ASP A 35 -7.60 30.05 5.26
C ASP A 35 -7.45 30.11 3.73
N VAL A 36 -6.28 29.76 3.20
CA VAL A 36 -6.04 29.62 1.75
C VAL A 36 -6.61 28.31 1.22
N LEU A 37 -6.43 27.21 1.95
CA LEU A 37 -6.91 25.89 1.54
C LEU A 37 -8.43 25.78 1.57
N ARG A 38 -9.08 26.33 2.58
CA ARG A 38 -10.52 26.26 2.80
C ARG A 38 -10.96 27.47 3.64
N PRO A 39 -11.39 28.56 2.99
CA PRO A 39 -11.96 29.70 3.69
C PRO A 39 -13.10 29.24 4.60
N ASP A 40 -13.15 29.76 5.83
CA ASP A 40 -14.17 29.39 6.83
C ASP A 40 -14.15 27.90 7.25
N TRP A 41 -12.97 27.28 7.31
CA TRP A 41 -12.79 25.90 7.83
C TRP A 41 -13.26 25.70 9.29
N ARG A 42 -13.60 26.78 9.99
CA ARG A 42 -14.20 26.77 11.34
C ARG A 42 -15.74 26.73 11.32
N GLY A 43 -16.38 27.07 10.19
CA GLY A 43 -17.83 27.11 10.04
C GLY A 43 -18.44 25.77 9.57
N GLU A 44 -19.73 25.57 9.86
CA GLU A 44 -20.51 24.41 9.40
C GLU A 44 -20.68 24.39 7.87
N ASP A 45 -20.73 25.58 7.25
CA ASP A 45 -20.88 25.79 5.80
C ASP A 45 -19.53 26.04 5.11
N SER A 46 -18.46 25.37 5.57
CA SER A 46 -17.12 25.54 4.98
C SER A 46 -17.13 25.26 3.46
N ASP A 47 -17.12 26.35 2.70
CA ASP A 47 -17.22 26.38 1.24
C ASP A 47 -15.98 25.75 0.58
N ARG A 48 -16.04 25.60 -0.74
CA ARG A 48 -14.96 25.06 -1.58
C ARG A 48 -13.69 25.89 -1.46
N SER A 49 -12.53 25.22 -1.51
CA SER A 49 -11.22 25.90 -1.66
C SER A 49 -11.22 26.84 -2.86
N GLU A 50 -10.64 28.03 -2.70
CA GLU A 50 -10.40 28.94 -3.83
C GLU A 50 -9.20 28.50 -4.69
N VAL A 51 -8.26 27.72 -4.10
CA VAL A 51 -7.01 27.33 -4.77
C VAL A 51 -7.08 25.92 -5.36
N LEU A 52 -7.61 24.94 -4.62
CA LEU A 52 -7.69 23.53 -5.03
C LEU A 52 -9.14 23.10 -5.14
N SER A 53 -9.67 22.97 -6.36
CA SER A 53 -11.04 22.48 -6.54
C SER A 53 -11.24 21.09 -5.92
N ASP A 54 -12.49 20.71 -5.64
CA ASP A 54 -12.83 19.35 -5.15
C ASP A 54 -12.24 18.25 -6.07
N ASP A 55 -12.22 18.51 -7.39
CA ASP A 55 -11.60 17.63 -8.39
C ASP A 55 -10.07 17.59 -8.28
N ASP A 56 -9.40 18.73 -8.01
CA ASP A 56 -7.95 18.72 -7.74
C ASP A 56 -7.64 17.91 -6.48
N LEU A 57 -8.44 18.04 -5.41
CA LEU A 57 -8.28 17.29 -4.17
C LEU A 57 -8.49 15.78 -4.38
N GLU A 58 -9.52 15.38 -5.13
CA GLU A 58 -9.76 13.97 -5.47
C GLU A 58 -8.59 13.40 -6.30
N ILE A 59 -8.08 14.16 -7.27
CA ILE A 59 -6.92 13.78 -8.09
C ILE A 59 -5.68 13.57 -7.22
N LEU A 60 -5.41 14.49 -6.29
CA LEU A 60 -4.24 14.43 -5.41
C LEU A 60 -4.36 13.30 -4.37
N ASP A 61 -5.55 13.09 -3.80
CA ASP A 61 -5.83 11.97 -2.88
C ASP A 61 -5.66 10.63 -3.60
N SER A 62 -6.23 10.48 -4.80
CA SER A 62 -6.06 9.29 -5.65
C SER A 62 -4.60 9.06 -6.03
N TYR A 63 -3.86 10.11 -6.35
CA TYR A 63 -2.43 10.02 -6.62
C TYR A 63 -1.65 9.55 -5.39
N SER A 64 -1.97 10.10 -4.21
CA SER A 64 -1.29 9.77 -2.95
C SER A 64 -1.51 8.34 -2.47
N ALA A 65 -2.67 7.76 -2.80
CA ALA A 65 -3.04 6.38 -2.51
C ALA A 65 -2.56 5.37 -3.58
N GLY A 66 -2.17 5.84 -4.76
CA GLY A 66 -1.76 5.01 -5.90
C GLY A 66 -0.33 4.47 -5.79
N ALA A 67 0.22 4.01 -6.91
CA ALA A 67 1.65 3.67 -7.03
C ALA A 67 2.50 4.92 -7.37
N ILE A 68 3.80 4.90 -7.01
CA ILE A 68 4.71 6.03 -7.31
C ILE A 68 5.03 6.08 -8.80
N ARG A 69 4.94 7.28 -9.40
CA ARG A 69 5.04 7.49 -10.85
C ARG A 69 5.05 8.99 -11.17
N LYS A 70 5.40 9.35 -12.40
CA LYS A 70 5.21 10.74 -12.86
C LYS A 70 3.70 11.11 -12.94
N PRO A 71 3.34 12.37 -12.66
CA PRO A 71 1.99 12.88 -12.89
C PRO A 71 1.59 12.82 -14.37
N THR A 72 0.33 12.49 -14.64
CA THR A 72 -0.31 12.74 -15.94
C THR A 72 -0.49 14.24 -16.18
N PRO A 73 -0.77 14.71 -17.41
CA PRO A 73 -0.95 16.14 -17.67
C PRO A 73 -2.00 16.81 -16.77
N ARG A 74 -3.14 16.14 -16.53
CA ARG A 74 -4.19 16.65 -15.64
C ARG A 74 -3.74 16.71 -14.17
N GLU A 75 -3.02 15.69 -13.70
CA GLU A 75 -2.45 15.70 -12.36
C GLU A 75 -1.36 16.76 -12.21
N ALA A 76 -0.56 17.00 -13.25
CA ALA A 76 0.45 18.05 -13.24
C ALA A 76 -0.17 19.45 -13.08
N GLU A 77 -1.36 19.70 -13.64
CA GLU A 77 -2.10 20.95 -13.40
C GLU A 77 -2.55 21.08 -11.93
N ALA A 78 -3.06 20.00 -11.33
CA ALA A 78 -3.41 19.98 -9.91
C ALA A 78 -2.17 20.18 -9.02
N PHE A 79 -1.04 19.54 -9.36
CA PHE A 79 0.23 19.75 -8.68
C PHE A 79 0.74 21.18 -8.79
N ALA A 80 0.61 21.83 -9.96
CA ALA A 80 1.03 23.23 -10.12
C ALA A 80 0.23 24.18 -9.19
N ARG A 81 -1.05 23.88 -8.94
CA ARG A 81 -1.85 24.62 -7.95
C ARG A 81 -1.39 24.31 -6.52
N LEU A 82 -1.14 23.03 -6.21
CA LEU A 82 -0.63 22.60 -4.91
C LEU A 82 0.74 23.20 -4.58
N GLU A 83 1.62 23.33 -5.56
CA GLU A 83 2.92 24.02 -5.40
C GLU A 83 2.77 25.49 -5.02
N GLY A 84 1.67 26.14 -5.42
CA GLY A 84 1.37 27.51 -5.02
C GLY A 84 1.15 27.68 -3.51
N ILE A 85 0.71 26.62 -2.82
CA ILE A 85 0.47 26.62 -1.36
C ILE A 85 1.54 25.85 -0.58
N ALA A 86 2.44 25.15 -1.27
CA ALA A 86 3.51 24.39 -0.63
C ALA A 86 4.33 25.22 0.38
N PRO A 87 4.75 26.47 0.11
CA PRO A 87 5.48 27.28 1.10
C PRO A 87 4.71 27.53 2.40
N LEU A 88 3.37 27.62 2.33
CA LEU A 88 2.53 27.80 3.52
C LEU A 88 2.49 26.51 4.36
N LEU A 89 2.41 25.36 3.70
CA LEU A 89 2.48 24.05 4.36
C LEU A 89 3.84 23.83 5.02
N GLU A 90 4.94 24.19 4.34
CA GLU A 90 6.30 24.10 4.90
C GLU A 90 6.45 25.00 6.13
N ALA A 91 5.96 26.25 6.04
CA ALA A 91 6.01 27.18 7.16
C ALA A 91 5.22 26.66 8.37
N ALA A 92 4.00 26.16 8.16
CA ALA A 92 3.13 25.68 9.23
C ALA A 92 3.64 24.38 9.90
N ALA A 93 4.18 23.45 9.12
CA ALA A 93 4.70 22.19 9.64
C ALA A 93 6.11 22.32 10.26
N GLY A 94 6.85 23.40 9.99
CA GLY A 94 8.27 23.53 10.33
C GLY A 94 8.61 23.88 11.79
N GLY A 95 7.64 24.30 12.61
CA GLY A 95 7.89 24.59 14.02
C GLY A 95 7.54 23.45 14.97
N ARG A 96 7.95 23.59 16.24
CA ARG A 96 7.83 22.52 17.25
C ARG A 96 6.74 22.75 18.29
N PHE A 97 6.32 24.00 18.50
CA PHE A 97 5.28 24.35 19.48
C PHE A 97 3.95 24.56 18.78
N PHE A 98 2.93 23.82 19.21
CA PHE A 98 1.58 23.89 18.66
C PHE A 98 0.57 23.90 19.79
N ASP A 99 -0.22 24.97 19.87
CA ASP A 99 -1.34 25.12 20.80
C ASP A 99 -2.55 25.67 20.03
N PRO A 100 -3.59 24.86 19.79
CA PRO A 100 -4.78 25.30 19.06
C PRO A 100 -5.71 26.19 19.89
N GLY A 101 -5.41 26.43 21.17
CA GLY A 101 -6.26 27.22 22.06
C GLY A 101 -7.57 26.50 22.38
N ASN A 102 -7.50 25.18 22.57
CA ASN A 102 -8.65 24.35 22.93
C ASN A 102 -9.38 24.90 24.16
N ARG A 103 -10.70 25.00 24.04
CA ARG A 103 -11.58 25.47 25.09
C ARG A 103 -12.07 24.29 25.91
N TRP A 104 -11.25 23.83 26.85
CA TRP A 104 -11.56 22.69 27.72
C TRP A 104 -12.85 22.90 28.51
N GLU A 105 -13.23 24.15 28.77
CA GLU A 105 -14.52 24.47 29.35
C GLU A 105 -15.71 24.21 28.42
N ASP A 106 -15.52 23.86 27.15
CA ASP A 106 -16.63 23.44 26.28
C ASP A 106 -16.87 21.91 26.38
N GLY A 107 -16.03 21.16 27.11
CA GLY A 107 -16.26 19.74 27.41
C GLY A 107 -16.32 18.86 26.17
N PHE A 108 -17.29 17.93 26.11
CA PHE A 108 -17.52 17.11 24.91
C PHE A 108 -18.05 17.90 23.69
N GLU A 109 -18.53 19.13 23.89
CA GLU A 109 -18.92 20.02 22.80
C GLU A 109 -17.70 20.75 22.19
N MET A 110 -16.50 20.54 22.73
CA MET A 110 -15.26 21.13 22.22
C MET A 110 -15.02 20.71 20.76
N LEU A 111 -15.01 21.71 19.88
CA LEU A 111 -14.73 21.50 18.46
C LEU A 111 -13.22 21.41 18.21
N LEU A 112 -12.82 20.41 17.43
CA LEU A 112 -11.42 20.16 17.03
C LEU A 112 -11.23 20.29 15.51
N PRO A 113 -11.60 21.42 14.88
CA PRO A 113 -11.60 21.55 13.42
C PRO A 113 -10.19 21.44 12.82
N HIS A 114 -9.15 21.81 13.58
CA HIS A 114 -7.75 21.74 13.15
C HIS A 114 -7.31 20.33 12.81
N LEU A 115 -7.77 19.31 13.55
CA LEU A 115 -7.38 17.92 13.32
C LEU A 115 -7.84 17.39 11.96
N SER A 116 -8.97 17.86 11.44
CA SER A 116 -9.41 17.54 10.07
C SER A 116 -8.47 18.17 9.03
N MET A 117 -8.15 19.46 9.22
CA MET A 117 -7.31 20.22 8.30
C MET A 117 -5.84 19.74 8.30
N MET A 118 -5.30 19.33 9.45
CA MET A 118 -3.96 18.71 9.52
C MET A 118 -3.92 17.40 8.75
N ARG A 119 -4.95 16.53 8.85
CA ARG A 119 -5.04 15.29 8.07
C ARG A 119 -5.07 15.57 6.57
N GLN A 120 -5.90 16.52 6.14
CA GLN A 120 -5.96 16.91 4.73
C GLN A 120 -4.60 17.43 4.24
N SER A 121 -3.96 18.31 5.02
CA SER A 121 -2.65 18.87 4.71
C SER A 121 -1.58 17.79 4.59
N SER A 122 -1.57 16.79 5.49
CA SER A 122 -0.64 15.65 5.40
C SER A 122 -0.85 14.79 4.16
N ARG A 123 -2.09 14.63 3.68
CA ARG A 123 -2.33 13.94 2.39
C ARG A 123 -1.77 14.71 1.20
N LEU A 124 -1.88 16.04 1.23
CA LEU A 124 -1.29 16.91 0.21
C LEU A 124 0.25 16.85 0.24
N MET A 125 0.85 16.90 1.44
CA MET A 125 2.30 16.70 1.62
C MET A 125 2.75 15.31 1.15
N ASN A 126 1.95 14.27 1.37
CA ASN A 126 2.23 12.93 0.85
C ASN A 126 2.20 12.91 -0.69
N ALA A 127 1.24 13.58 -1.33
CA ALA A 127 1.21 13.70 -2.79
C ALA A 127 2.49 14.38 -3.33
N LEU A 128 2.96 15.45 -2.67
CA LEU A 128 4.21 16.14 -3.01
C LEU A 128 5.45 15.24 -2.82
N SER A 129 5.55 14.55 -1.67
CA SER A 129 6.62 13.58 -1.39
C SER A 129 6.69 12.48 -2.46
N ARG A 130 5.54 11.92 -2.82
CA ARG A 130 5.44 10.85 -3.82
C ARG A 130 5.78 11.32 -5.23
N ARG A 131 5.41 12.55 -5.60
CA ARG A 131 5.84 13.15 -6.88
C ARG A 131 7.35 13.37 -6.90
N ALA A 132 7.92 13.97 -5.87
CA ALA A 132 9.37 14.16 -5.77
C ALA A 132 10.11 12.81 -5.87
N SER A 133 9.62 11.79 -5.18
CA SER A 133 10.12 10.42 -5.27
C SER A 133 10.06 9.82 -6.67
N ALA A 134 9.03 10.15 -7.46
CA ALA A 134 8.90 9.69 -8.83
C ALA A 134 9.82 10.42 -9.82
N GLU A 135 10.16 11.67 -9.51
CA GLU A 135 11.06 12.52 -10.29
C GLU A 135 12.53 12.31 -9.91
N GLY A 136 12.80 11.50 -8.88
CA GLY A 136 14.14 11.28 -8.34
C GLY A 136 14.66 12.45 -7.51
N ASP A 137 13.79 13.40 -7.13
CA ASP A 137 14.15 14.51 -6.24
C ASP A 137 14.16 14.01 -4.79
N ALA A 138 15.32 13.47 -4.41
CA ALA A 138 15.50 12.90 -3.08
C ALA A 138 15.35 13.94 -1.97
N ALA A 139 15.79 15.18 -2.20
CA ALA A 139 15.77 16.23 -1.20
C ALA A 139 14.33 16.69 -0.91
N ALA A 140 13.54 16.95 -1.95
CA ALA A 140 12.14 17.33 -1.78
C ALA A 140 11.31 16.19 -1.16
N SER A 141 11.54 14.94 -1.57
CA SER A 141 10.85 13.79 -0.99
C SER A 141 11.13 13.64 0.51
N ALA A 142 12.39 13.75 0.91
CA ALA A 142 12.78 13.72 2.32
C ALA A 142 12.17 14.88 3.12
N ASN A 143 12.18 16.10 2.56
CA ASN A 143 11.60 17.29 3.20
C ASN A 143 10.11 17.09 3.52
N TRP A 144 9.30 16.71 2.53
CA TRP A 144 7.86 16.50 2.76
C TRP A 144 7.57 15.36 3.72
N SER A 145 8.38 14.31 3.68
CA SER A 145 8.23 13.18 4.62
C SER A 145 8.56 13.57 6.06
N SER A 146 9.58 14.42 6.24
CA SER A 146 9.92 15.04 7.53
C SER A 146 8.82 15.98 8.04
N LEU A 147 8.27 16.85 7.18
CA LEU A 147 7.22 17.78 7.57
C LEU A 147 5.93 17.07 8.02
N MET A 148 5.57 15.94 7.41
CA MET A 148 4.47 15.10 7.89
C MET A 148 4.73 14.58 9.31
N MET A 149 5.96 14.18 9.62
CA MET A 149 6.35 13.72 10.96
C MET A 149 6.32 14.84 12.00
N GLN A 150 6.76 16.04 11.62
CA GLN A 150 6.65 17.22 12.46
C GLN A 150 5.17 17.57 12.72
N THR A 151 4.33 17.48 11.69
CA THR A 151 2.87 17.67 11.81
C THR A 151 2.24 16.65 12.76
N ALA A 152 2.69 15.39 12.75
CA ALA A 152 2.25 14.40 13.73
C ALA A 152 2.62 14.81 15.16
N GLY A 153 3.86 15.25 15.39
CA GLY A 153 4.29 15.73 16.71
C GLY A 153 3.61 17.04 17.15
N GLN A 154 3.15 17.87 16.22
CA GLN A 154 2.33 19.05 16.52
C GLN A 154 0.90 18.63 16.92
N ALA A 155 0.28 17.72 16.16
CA ALA A 155 -1.06 17.20 16.47
C ALA A 155 -1.11 16.50 17.84
N SER A 156 0.00 15.89 18.27
CA SER A 156 0.09 15.28 19.60
C SER A 156 0.14 16.25 20.78
N GLN A 157 0.31 17.56 20.53
CA GLN A 157 0.27 18.60 21.57
C GLN A 157 -1.14 19.09 21.87
N ASP A 158 -2.14 18.61 21.13
CA ASP A 158 -3.57 18.91 21.35
C ASP A 158 -4.10 18.39 22.69
N SER A 159 -3.41 17.41 23.28
CA SER A 159 -3.76 16.72 24.53
C SER A 159 -5.17 16.09 24.54
N THR A 160 -5.83 15.90 23.39
CA THR A 160 -7.08 15.12 23.31
C THR A 160 -6.78 13.72 22.80
N MET A 161 -7.62 12.73 23.14
CA MET A 161 -7.43 11.37 22.62
C MET A 161 -7.57 11.32 21.10
N ILE A 162 -8.48 12.13 20.56
CA ILE A 162 -8.66 12.29 19.11
C ILE A 162 -7.39 12.89 18.48
N GLY A 163 -6.77 13.88 19.12
CA GLY A 163 -5.51 14.48 18.72
C GLY A 163 -4.39 13.45 18.59
N SER A 164 -4.21 12.58 19.60
CA SER A 164 -3.20 11.52 19.60
C SER A 164 -3.45 10.45 18.54
N LEU A 165 -4.72 10.08 18.29
CA LEU A 165 -5.10 9.19 17.19
C LEU A 165 -4.82 9.79 15.81
N VAL A 166 -5.11 11.08 15.65
CA VAL A 166 -4.83 11.82 14.42
C VAL A 166 -3.32 11.97 14.21
N ALA A 167 -2.56 12.27 15.26
CA ALA A 167 -1.10 12.29 15.25
C ALA A 167 -0.53 10.95 14.78
N GLY A 168 -1.02 9.83 15.34
CA GLY A 168 -0.64 8.48 14.91
C GLY A 168 -0.98 8.18 13.45
N SER A 169 -2.15 8.64 12.97
CA SER A 169 -2.51 8.51 11.56
C SER A 169 -1.59 9.31 10.64
N ILE A 170 -1.22 10.53 11.02
CA ILE A 170 -0.32 11.38 10.23
C ILE A 170 1.09 10.79 10.24
N PHE A 171 1.55 10.31 11.40
CA PHE A 171 2.83 9.61 11.55
C PHE A 171 2.92 8.45 10.55
N ARG A 172 1.92 7.57 10.47
CA ARG A 172 1.95 6.43 9.55
C ARG A 172 2.01 6.83 8.07
N ILE A 173 1.35 7.92 7.70
CA ILE A 173 1.45 8.46 6.33
C ILE A 173 2.90 8.91 6.08
N GLY A 174 3.50 9.64 7.02
CA GLY A 174 4.90 10.04 6.92
C GLY A 174 5.86 8.85 6.91
N ASP A 175 5.59 7.81 7.70
CA ASP A 175 6.50 6.66 7.83
C ASP A 175 6.49 5.84 6.54
N ALA A 176 5.31 5.60 5.98
CA ALA A 176 5.15 4.98 4.68
C ALA A 176 5.83 5.79 3.56
N ALA A 177 5.82 7.13 3.64
CA ALA A 177 6.54 7.97 2.70
C ALA A 177 8.07 7.82 2.85
N ILE A 178 8.60 7.78 4.08
CA ILE A 178 10.03 7.51 4.33
C ILE A 178 10.39 6.08 3.88
N GLU A 179 9.55 5.08 4.17
CA GLU A 179 9.77 3.71 3.74
C GLU A 179 9.87 3.62 2.22
N SER A 180 8.94 4.28 1.52
CA SER A 180 8.95 4.30 0.07
C SER A 180 10.18 5.03 -0.48
N PHE A 181 10.59 6.13 0.16
CA PHE A 181 11.81 6.86 -0.15
C PHE A 181 13.06 5.99 -0.02
N ILE A 182 13.19 5.24 1.09
CA ILE A 182 14.28 4.27 1.31
C ILE A 182 14.23 3.15 0.27
N GLY A 183 13.07 2.53 0.09
CA GLY A 183 12.89 1.40 -0.80
C GLY A 183 13.11 1.76 -2.27
N SER A 184 13.00 3.04 -2.62
CA SER A 184 13.29 3.55 -3.96
C SER A 184 14.77 3.88 -4.20
N GLY A 185 15.64 3.65 -3.21
CA GLY A 185 17.08 3.90 -3.33
C GLY A 185 17.47 5.38 -3.29
N LEU A 186 16.55 6.26 -2.89
CA LEU A 186 16.80 7.71 -2.82
C LEU A 186 17.47 8.16 -1.51
N LEU A 187 17.51 7.28 -0.50
CA LEU A 187 18.17 7.58 0.77
C LEU A 187 19.69 7.52 0.60
N ASP A 188 20.38 8.59 0.97
CA ASP A 188 21.83 8.61 1.18
C ASP A 188 22.18 8.96 2.63
N GLN A 189 23.48 8.96 2.95
CA GLN A 189 23.96 9.23 4.31
C GLN A 189 23.65 10.66 4.79
N GLU A 190 23.69 11.63 3.88
CA GLU A 190 23.43 13.04 4.19
C GLU A 190 21.94 13.26 4.49
N THR A 191 21.07 12.74 3.64
CA THR A 191 19.62 12.81 3.77
C THR A 191 19.16 12.05 5.00
N ALA A 192 19.74 10.89 5.30
CA ALA A 192 19.48 10.16 6.53
C ALA A 192 19.80 10.98 7.79
N ARG A 193 20.89 11.77 7.77
CA ARG A 193 21.25 12.63 8.90
C ARG A 193 20.24 13.76 9.10
N ARG A 194 19.82 14.41 8.01
CA ARG A 194 18.80 15.47 8.07
C ARG A 194 17.46 14.95 8.57
N LEU A 195 16.98 13.84 7.99
CA LEU A 195 15.77 13.17 8.46
C LEU A 195 15.88 12.79 9.93
N LEU A 196 17.03 12.26 10.36
CA LEU A 196 17.23 11.93 11.76
C LEU A 196 17.14 13.18 12.65
N GLU A 197 17.86 14.25 12.31
CA GLU A 197 17.81 15.53 13.05
C GLU A 197 16.39 16.08 13.17
N ASP A 198 15.61 16.00 12.10
CA ASP A 198 14.22 16.44 12.09
C ASP A 198 13.29 15.53 12.91
N LEU A 199 13.53 14.22 12.93
CA LEU A 199 12.69 13.26 13.68
C LEU A 199 13.04 13.15 15.16
N THR A 200 14.27 13.54 15.54
CA THR A 200 14.77 13.38 16.90
C THR A 200 13.87 14.11 17.90
N TRP A 201 13.28 15.26 17.54
CA TRP A 201 12.41 15.99 18.48
C TRP A 201 11.12 15.23 18.84
N VAL A 202 10.59 14.42 17.91
CA VAL A 202 9.45 13.55 18.16
C VAL A 202 9.91 12.33 18.97
N GLY A 203 11.01 11.70 18.56
CA GLY A 203 11.54 10.47 19.16
C GLY A 203 12.13 10.60 20.57
N ASP A 204 12.68 11.76 20.94
CA ASP A 204 13.29 11.98 22.26
C ASP A 204 12.24 12.17 23.38
N ARG A 205 10.95 12.26 23.03
CA ARG A 205 9.86 12.41 24.00
C ARG A 205 9.47 11.06 24.58
N GLU A 206 9.18 11.02 25.88
CA GLU A 206 8.63 9.83 26.55
C GLU A 206 7.24 9.45 26.02
N ASP A 207 6.51 10.45 25.52
CA ASP A 207 5.21 10.33 24.86
C ASP A 207 5.22 11.08 23.51
N PRO A 208 5.81 10.50 22.46
CA PRO A 208 5.98 11.15 21.16
C PRO A 208 4.66 11.63 20.54
N LEU A 209 3.60 10.85 20.76
CA LEU A 209 2.28 11.06 20.17
C LEU A 209 1.21 11.47 21.17
N GLY A 210 1.58 11.86 22.39
CA GLY A 210 0.67 12.50 23.34
C GLY A 210 -0.42 11.59 23.90
N PHE A 211 -0.24 10.26 23.88
CA PHE A 211 -1.26 9.32 24.37
C PHE A 211 -1.42 9.39 25.90
N THR A 212 -0.33 9.50 26.66
CA THR A 212 -0.41 9.63 28.11
C THR A 212 -1.03 10.97 28.47
N ALA A 213 -0.55 12.06 27.86
CA ALA A 213 -1.09 13.40 28.10
C ALA A 213 -2.59 13.49 27.73
N ALA A 214 -3.01 12.79 26.68
CA ALA A 214 -4.42 12.69 26.32
C ALA A 214 -5.26 11.97 27.37
N ILE A 215 -4.80 10.84 27.92
CA ILE A 215 -5.54 10.13 28.98
C ILE A 215 -5.77 11.04 30.20
N GLU A 216 -4.74 11.79 30.59
CA GLU A 216 -4.82 12.73 31.73
C GLU A 216 -5.83 13.85 31.45
N ALA A 217 -5.76 14.48 30.27
CA ALA A 217 -6.66 15.57 29.91
C ALA A 217 -8.12 15.12 29.69
N GLU A 218 -8.34 13.92 29.15
CA GLU A 218 -9.67 13.31 29.06
C GLU A 218 -10.23 13.00 30.45
N SER A 219 -9.39 12.62 31.42
CA SER A 219 -9.81 12.48 32.83
C SER A 219 -10.34 13.80 33.39
N ASP A 220 -9.60 14.88 33.19
CA ASP A 220 -10.00 16.21 33.64
C ASP A 220 -11.30 16.67 32.97
N MET A 221 -11.45 16.41 31.66
CA MET A 221 -12.67 16.71 30.91
C MET A 221 -13.87 15.90 31.41
N MET A 222 -13.69 14.59 31.65
CA MET A 222 -14.72 13.72 32.19
C MET A 222 -15.20 14.18 33.57
N LEU A 223 -14.28 14.59 34.45
CA LEU A 223 -14.63 15.14 35.76
C LEU A 223 -15.42 16.44 35.66
N LEU A 224 -15.02 17.35 34.77
CA LEU A 224 -15.75 18.58 34.51
C LEU A 224 -17.19 18.29 34.05
N GLU A 225 -17.37 17.31 33.17
CA GLU A 225 -18.68 16.90 32.68
C GLU A 225 -19.53 16.22 33.75
N PHE A 226 -18.92 15.43 34.65
CA PHE A 226 -19.63 14.88 35.80
C PHE A 226 -20.13 15.95 36.76
N ASP A 227 -19.34 16.99 37.01
CA ASP A 227 -19.76 18.13 37.84
C ASP A 227 -20.93 18.91 37.20
N ARG A 228 -20.91 19.09 35.87
CA ARG A 228 -22.03 19.68 35.12
C ARG A 228 -23.28 18.82 35.19
N LEU A 229 -23.13 17.52 34.96
CA LEU A 229 -24.21 16.55 34.99
C LEU A 229 -24.87 16.51 36.37
N ALA A 230 -24.08 16.45 37.44
CA ALA A 230 -24.58 16.48 38.81
C ALA A 230 -25.33 17.78 39.11
N SER A 231 -24.79 18.94 38.72
CA SER A 231 -25.42 20.24 38.92
C SER A 231 -26.76 20.39 38.16
N SER A 232 -26.82 19.86 36.94
CA SER A 232 -28.02 19.88 36.10
C SER A 232 -29.13 18.99 36.68
N LEU A 233 -28.77 17.80 37.19
CA LEU A 233 -29.66 16.89 37.91
C LEU A 233 -30.23 17.52 39.19
N GLU A 234 -29.41 18.20 39.99
CA GLU A 234 -29.86 18.87 41.23
C GLU A 234 -30.88 19.98 40.96
N THR A 235 -30.74 20.67 39.82
CA THR A 235 -31.60 21.80 39.45
C THR A 235 -32.82 21.38 38.62
N GLY A 236 -32.93 20.10 38.24
CA GLY A 236 -34.00 19.58 37.40
C GLY A 236 -33.98 20.14 35.98
N GLY A 237 -32.80 20.52 35.47
CA GLY A 237 -32.63 20.97 34.11
C GLY A 237 -32.83 19.82 33.12
N GLU A 238 -33.66 20.02 32.10
CA GLU A 238 -33.59 19.19 30.88
C GLU A 238 -32.37 19.67 30.08
N ASP A 239 -31.17 19.27 30.49
CA ASP A 239 -29.98 19.61 29.72
C ASP A 239 -30.04 18.91 28.37
N ARG A 240 -29.75 19.66 27.30
CA ARG A 240 -29.62 19.09 25.95
C ARG A 240 -28.51 18.03 25.93
N PHE A 241 -27.42 18.33 26.64
CA PHE A 241 -26.34 17.41 26.92
C PHE A 241 -26.83 16.09 27.55
N PHE A 242 -27.81 16.16 28.45
CA PHE A 242 -28.38 15.00 29.15
C PHE A 242 -29.00 13.99 28.18
N ARG A 243 -29.71 14.48 27.15
CA ARG A 243 -30.26 13.62 26.09
C ARG A 243 -29.19 13.11 25.15
N GLU A 244 -28.26 13.97 24.74
CA GLU A 244 -27.20 13.59 23.80
C GLU A 244 -26.25 12.56 24.42
N PHE A 245 -25.88 12.73 25.69
CA PHE A 245 -25.10 11.77 26.46
C PHE A 245 -25.85 10.44 26.64
N ALA A 246 -27.13 10.45 27.05
CA ALA A 246 -27.93 9.22 27.16
C ALA A 246 -28.04 8.45 25.82
N LEU A 247 -28.18 9.16 24.71
CA LEU A 247 -28.29 8.58 23.36
C LEU A 247 -26.97 7.95 22.87
N ILE A 248 -25.82 8.38 23.39
CA ILE A 248 -24.52 7.79 23.03
C ILE A 248 -24.39 6.37 23.62
N PHE A 249 -24.92 6.13 24.83
CA PHE A 249 -24.74 4.86 25.56
C PHE A 249 -25.90 3.90 25.44
N ASP A 250 -27.13 4.41 25.33
CA ASP A 250 -28.32 3.59 25.08
C ASP A 250 -29.16 4.19 23.94
N PRO A 251 -28.84 3.85 22.69
CA PRO A 251 -29.55 4.37 21.52
C PRO A 251 -31.01 3.93 21.45
N GLU A 252 -31.40 2.84 22.14
CA GLU A 252 -32.72 2.23 22.04
C GLU A 252 -33.69 2.71 23.14
N GLU A 253 -33.24 2.84 24.39
CA GLU A 253 -34.10 3.28 25.50
C GLU A 253 -33.82 4.72 25.95
N GLY A 254 -32.62 5.26 25.72
CA GLY A 254 -32.22 6.61 26.19
C GLY A 254 -32.51 6.83 27.68
N SER A 255 -32.64 5.73 28.45
CA SER A 255 -33.23 5.71 29.78
C SER A 255 -32.12 5.79 30.80
N LEU A 256 -32.02 6.93 31.47
CA LEU A 256 -31.15 7.14 32.64
C LEU A 256 -31.88 6.75 33.94
N GLU A 257 -32.79 5.78 33.92
CA GLU A 257 -33.50 5.32 35.12
C GLU A 257 -32.48 4.84 36.18
N GLY A 258 -32.29 5.67 37.21
CA GLY A 258 -31.38 5.40 38.32
C GLY A 258 -30.14 6.30 38.39
N LEU A 259 -29.89 7.18 37.42
CA LEU A 259 -28.85 8.21 37.54
C LEU A 259 -29.40 9.45 38.27
N ASP A 260 -28.99 9.64 39.53
CA ASP A 260 -29.20 10.88 40.28
C ASP A 260 -27.86 11.59 40.54
N ALA A 261 -27.92 12.85 41.00
CA ALA A 261 -26.72 13.64 41.25
C ALA A 261 -25.76 12.97 42.25
N ALA A 262 -26.30 12.23 43.24
CA ALA A 262 -25.49 11.53 44.24
C ALA A 262 -24.74 10.34 43.61
N ASN A 263 -25.38 9.60 42.70
CA ASN A 263 -24.76 8.51 41.95
C ASN A 263 -23.65 9.04 41.02
N VAL A 264 -23.87 10.15 40.31
CA VAL A 264 -22.84 10.79 39.48
C VAL A 264 -21.64 11.25 40.31
N GLN A 265 -21.89 11.91 41.44
CA GLN A 265 -20.82 12.34 42.36
C GLN A 265 -20.05 11.16 42.95
N ALA A 266 -20.69 10.01 43.15
CA ALA A 266 -20.02 8.79 43.61
C ALA A 266 -19.17 8.11 42.51
N LEU A 267 -19.52 8.30 41.23
CA LEU A 267 -18.77 7.76 40.10
C LEU A 267 -17.50 8.56 39.78
N ALA A 268 -17.49 9.87 40.01
CA ALA A 268 -16.34 10.74 39.75
C ALA A 268 -15.01 10.22 40.36
N PRO A 269 -14.90 9.91 41.66
CA PRO A 269 -13.65 9.41 42.24
C PRO A 269 -13.26 8.02 41.71
N LEU A 270 -14.23 7.17 41.32
CA LEU A 270 -13.96 5.86 40.73
C LEU A 270 -13.38 6.01 39.32
N MET A 271 -13.95 6.91 38.52
CA MET A 271 -13.44 7.23 37.19
C MET A 271 -12.05 7.83 37.25
N GLN A 272 -11.80 8.76 38.18
CA GLN A 272 -10.47 9.32 38.38
C GLN A 272 -9.45 8.22 38.72
N ASP A 273 -9.78 7.28 39.61
CA ASP A 273 -8.90 6.14 39.93
C ASP A 273 -8.58 5.31 38.69
N TYR A 274 -9.59 4.99 37.86
CA TYR A 274 -9.34 4.27 36.62
C TYR A 274 -8.46 5.06 35.66
N TYR A 275 -8.71 6.36 35.45
CA TYR A 275 -7.89 7.20 34.58
C TYR A 275 -6.45 7.33 35.08
N ASP A 276 -6.24 7.52 36.37
CA ASP A 276 -4.90 7.57 36.98
C ASP A 276 -4.13 6.26 36.73
N ARG A 277 -4.82 5.12 36.89
CA ARG A 277 -4.25 3.79 36.63
C ARG A 277 -4.00 3.56 35.14
N MET A 278 -4.89 4.02 34.26
CA MET A 278 -4.72 3.95 32.80
C MET A 278 -3.55 4.82 32.34
N ALA A 279 -3.42 6.04 32.84
CA ALA A 279 -2.30 6.94 32.57
C ALA A 279 -0.99 6.34 33.08
N GLY A 280 -0.99 5.75 34.28
CA GLY A 280 0.15 5.01 34.83
C GLY A 280 0.54 3.80 33.99
N ALA A 281 -0.43 3.03 33.49
CA ALA A 281 -0.18 1.89 32.59
C ALA A 281 0.38 2.35 31.24
N ALA A 282 -0.12 3.46 30.70
CA ALA A 282 0.37 4.06 29.47
C ALA A 282 1.80 4.60 29.63
N ALA A 283 2.10 5.24 30.76
CA ALA A 283 3.44 5.75 31.10
C ALA A 283 4.45 4.66 31.48
N ASP A 284 4.04 3.38 31.58
CA ASP A 284 4.94 2.31 31.98
C ASP A 284 6.08 2.14 30.94
N PRO A 285 7.37 2.23 31.35
CA PRO A 285 8.50 2.02 30.44
C PRO A 285 8.56 0.59 29.87
N ASP A 286 7.92 -0.38 30.52
CA ASP A 286 7.71 -1.73 30.01
C ASP A 286 6.31 -1.82 29.39
N ARG A 287 6.28 -1.65 28.06
CA ARG A 287 5.04 -1.64 27.27
C ARG A 287 4.19 -2.90 27.43
N ALA A 288 4.81 -4.06 27.61
CA ALA A 288 4.08 -5.31 27.82
C ALA A 288 3.38 -5.34 29.17
N ARG A 289 4.05 -4.87 30.23
CA ARG A 289 3.45 -4.73 31.56
C ARG A 289 2.35 -3.67 31.58
N GLY A 290 2.55 -2.55 30.88
CA GLY A 290 1.51 -1.54 30.70
C GLY A 290 0.25 -2.13 30.06
N LEU A 291 0.39 -2.92 29.01
CA LEU A 291 -0.73 -3.58 28.33
C LEU A 291 -1.46 -4.59 29.23
N GLU A 292 -0.73 -5.42 29.97
CA GLU A 292 -1.31 -6.35 30.95
C GLU A 292 -2.08 -5.60 32.06
N THR A 293 -1.54 -4.47 32.51
CA THR A 293 -2.19 -3.61 33.51
C THR A 293 -3.48 -3.00 32.95
N MET A 294 -3.46 -2.53 31.70
CA MET A 294 -4.64 -1.99 31.01
C MET A 294 -5.74 -3.04 30.85
N GLN A 295 -5.38 -4.27 30.49
CA GLN A 295 -6.31 -5.40 30.41
C GLN A 295 -6.90 -5.74 31.77
N THR A 296 -6.10 -5.70 32.84
CA THR A 296 -6.58 -5.93 34.21
C THR A 296 -7.58 -4.86 34.63
N ILE A 297 -7.28 -3.57 34.37
CA ILE A 297 -8.22 -2.46 34.62
C ILE A 297 -9.53 -2.70 33.87
N GLN A 298 -9.46 -3.08 32.60
CA GLN A 298 -10.63 -3.37 31.78
C GLN A 298 -11.47 -4.54 32.35
N GLU A 299 -10.82 -5.63 32.78
CA GLU A 299 -11.48 -6.78 33.41
C GLU A 299 -12.16 -6.40 34.72
N GLU A 300 -11.55 -5.55 35.55
CA GLU A 300 -12.13 -5.02 36.78
C GLU A 300 -13.37 -4.18 36.49
N ILE A 301 -13.30 -3.25 35.53
CA ILE A 301 -14.46 -2.42 35.13
C ILE A 301 -15.63 -3.30 34.68
N ILE A 302 -15.36 -4.37 33.92
CA ILE A 302 -16.39 -5.34 33.48
C ILE A 302 -16.96 -6.12 34.68
N ALA A 303 -16.12 -6.48 35.65
CA ALA A 303 -16.50 -7.33 36.78
C ALA A 303 -17.31 -6.59 37.86
N GLU A 304 -17.19 -5.26 37.96
CA GLU A 304 -17.87 -4.44 38.98
C GLU A 304 -19.39 -4.25 38.77
N GLU A 305 -20.02 -4.98 37.84
CA GLU A 305 -21.45 -4.92 37.48
C GLU A 305 -21.97 -3.51 37.10
N SER A 306 -21.09 -2.52 36.95
CA SER A 306 -21.42 -1.20 36.40
C SER A 306 -21.43 -1.28 34.87
N THR A 307 -22.54 -1.74 34.30
CA THR A 307 -22.72 -1.82 32.83
C THR A 307 -22.42 -0.48 32.16
N PHE A 308 -22.79 0.62 32.80
CA PHE A 308 -22.52 1.98 32.32
C PHE A 308 -21.02 2.30 32.18
N LEU A 309 -20.21 2.03 33.21
CA LEU A 309 -18.75 2.29 33.14
C LEU A 309 -18.03 1.32 32.22
N ALA A 310 -18.48 0.06 32.20
CA ALA A 310 -17.96 -0.95 31.30
C ALA A 310 -18.21 -0.58 29.83
N ASP A 311 -19.40 -0.12 29.47
CA ASP A 311 -19.70 0.29 28.10
C ASP A 311 -18.95 1.57 27.70
N LEU A 312 -18.75 2.51 28.63
CA LEU A 312 -18.03 3.76 28.41
C LEU A 312 -16.52 3.57 28.15
N LEU A 313 -15.83 2.77 28.97
CA LEU A 313 -14.36 2.70 28.98
C LEU A 313 -13.76 1.46 28.32
N SER A 314 -14.47 0.33 28.34
CA SER A 314 -13.87 -0.98 28.09
C SER A 314 -13.35 -1.18 26.65
N PRO A 315 -14.08 -0.86 25.57
CA PRO A 315 -13.64 -1.24 24.22
C PRO A 315 -12.42 -0.46 23.70
N ILE A 316 -12.10 0.69 24.31
CA ILE A 316 -11.22 1.70 23.71
C ILE A 316 -9.82 1.69 24.34
N SER A 317 -9.69 1.57 25.66
CA SER A 317 -8.41 1.80 26.37
C SER A 317 -7.27 0.82 26.02
N THR A 318 -7.52 -0.49 26.05
CA THR A 318 -6.55 -1.51 25.64
C THR A 318 -6.15 -1.34 24.18
N ARG A 319 -7.12 -1.06 23.31
CA ARG A 319 -6.87 -0.89 21.88
C ARG A 319 -6.02 0.35 21.58
N LEU A 320 -6.24 1.44 22.32
CA LEU A 320 -5.42 2.65 22.22
C LEU A 320 -3.97 2.36 22.60
N LEU A 321 -3.74 1.62 23.69
CA LEU A 321 -2.40 1.27 24.13
C LEU A 321 -1.70 0.35 23.12
N GLU A 322 -2.41 -0.61 22.52
CA GLU A 322 -1.88 -1.42 21.41
C GLU A 322 -1.44 -0.54 20.22
N ILE A 323 -2.29 0.40 19.82
CA ILE A 323 -2.00 1.34 18.71
C ILE A 323 -0.76 2.18 19.03
N ARG A 324 -0.68 2.73 20.25
CA ARG A 324 0.48 3.48 20.73
C ARG A 324 1.75 2.64 20.62
N ILE A 325 1.75 1.45 21.21
CA ILE A 325 2.93 0.56 21.22
C ILE A 325 3.36 0.23 19.79
N GLN A 326 2.40 -0.07 18.91
CA GLN A 326 2.69 -0.33 17.51
C GLN A 326 3.41 0.86 16.86
N ILE A 327 2.89 2.07 17.04
CA ILE A 327 3.45 3.27 16.41
C ILE A 327 4.81 3.65 17.00
N GLU A 328 5.00 3.53 18.31
CA GLU A 328 6.31 3.77 18.94
C GLU A 328 7.37 2.79 18.42
N ASN A 329 7.02 1.51 18.24
CA ASN A 329 7.93 0.53 17.63
C ASN A 329 8.27 0.90 16.18
N GLU A 330 7.28 1.32 15.38
CA GLU A 330 7.49 1.79 14.01
C GLU A 330 8.46 2.99 13.98
N LEU A 331 8.28 3.97 14.87
CA LEU A 331 9.16 5.14 15.02
C LEU A 331 10.59 4.73 15.44
N ASP A 332 10.73 3.88 16.45
CA ASP A 332 12.04 3.40 16.94
C ASP A 332 12.81 2.64 15.86
N ASP A 333 12.12 1.80 15.10
CA ASP A 333 12.70 1.07 13.98
C ASP A 333 13.17 2.04 12.89
N ARG A 334 12.36 3.06 12.57
CA ARG A 334 12.73 4.10 11.60
C ARG A 334 13.96 4.88 12.04
N LEU A 335 13.98 5.36 13.28
CA LEU A 335 15.10 6.09 13.86
C LEU A 335 16.38 5.23 13.84
N ARG A 336 16.28 3.93 14.15
CA ARG A 336 17.42 3.00 14.13
C ARG A 336 17.99 2.80 12.73
N ILE A 337 17.13 2.69 11.71
CA ILE A 337 17.54 2.59 10.30
C ILE A 337 18.25 3.89 9.88
N LEU A 338 17.62 5.04 10.12
CA LEU A 338 18.18 6.35 9.76
C LEU A 338 19.51 6.61 10.47
N GLN A 339 19.63 6.29 11.76
CA GLN A 339 20.88 6.38 12.51
C GLN A 339 21.94 5.41 11.97
N GLY A 340 21.55 4.19 11.59
CA GLY A 340 22.43 3.22 10.95
C GLY A 340 23.00 3.73 9.63
N VAL A 341 22.17 4.34 8.79
CA VAL A 341 22.60 4.91 7.51
C VAL A 341 23.42 6.19 7.72
N ALA A 342 22.95 7.11 8.55
CA ALA A 342 23.64 8.37 8.85
C ALA A 342 25.06 8.15 9.44
N SER A 343 25.25 7.09 10.22
CA SER A 343 26.56 6.68 10.76
C SER A 343 27.43 5.87 9.79
N GLY A 344 26.89 5.47 8.63
CA GLY A 344 27.57 4.58 7.68
C GLY A 344 27.64 3.12 8.12
N ARG A 345 26.92 2.74 9.18
CA ARG A 345 26.83 1.34 9.66
C ARG A 345 25.96 0.47 8.74
N ILE A 346 24.94 1.07 8.12
CA ILE A 346 24.05 0.43 7.14
C ILE A 346 24.31 1.10 5.79
N ASP A 347 24.59 0.31 4.77
CA ASP A 347 24.67 0.77 3.39
C ASP A 347 23.24 1.02 2.85
N PRO A 348 22.87 2.24 2.40
CA PRO A 348 21.53 2.49 1.84
C PRO A 348 21.13 1.52 0.73
N ALA A 349 22.07 1.09 -0.11
CA ALA A 349 21.80 0.13 -1.17
C ALA A 349 21.32 -1.23 -0.62
N SER A 350 21.80 -1.63 0.57
CA SER A 350 21.43 -2.90 1.20
C SER A 350 20.02 -2.93 1.80
N ILE A 351 19.40 -1.76 1.97
CA ILE A 351 18.04 -1.61 2.50
C ILE A 351 17.05 -1.10 1.44
N THR A 352 17.52 -0.88 0.20
CA THR A 352 16.65 -0.64 -0.95
C THR A 352 15.80 -1.89 -1.21
N ASN A 353 14.56 -1.70 -1.69
CA ASN A 353 13.63 -2.78 -1.92
C ASN A 353 13.26 -2.85 -3.41
N ALA A 354 13.71 -3.90 -4.10
CA ALA A 354 13.47 -4.09 -5.53
C ALA A 354 11.97 -4.13 -5.86
N ALA A 355 11.12 -4.59 -4.94
CA ALA A 355 9.67 -4.65 -5.15
C ALA A 355 9.06 -3.28 -5.45
N ILE A 356 9.54 -2.22 -4.80
CA ILE A 356 9.06 -0.85 -5.05
C ILE A 356 9.47 -0.38 -6.45
N LEU A 357 10.66 -0.77 -6.92
CA LEU A 357 11.14 -0.44 -8.26
C LEU A 357 10.36 -1.23 -9.33
N TRP A 358 10.06 -2.51 -9.08
CA TRP A 358 9.18 -3.31 -9.94
C TRP A 358 7.75 -2.79 -9.98
N ASP A 359 7.21 -2.33 -8.85
CA ASP A 359 5.89 -1.72 -8.77
C ASP A 359 5.81 -0.43 -9.60
N ARG A 360 6.82 0.44 -9.49
CA ARG A 360 6.97 1.66 -10.33
C ARG A 360 7.03 1.31 -11.81
N LEU A 361 7.84 0.31 -12.19
CA LEU A 361 7.97 -0.14 -13.56
C LEU A 361 6.64 -0.71 -14.11
N GLY A 362 5.97 -1.51 -13.28
CA GLY A 362 4.67 -2.09 -13.59
C GLY A 362 3.59 -1.05 -13.79
N THR A 363 3.58 -0.02 -12.95
CA THR A 363 2.68 1.14 -13.04
C THR A 363 2.82 1.83 -14.39
N TYR A 364 4.05 1.99 -14.89
CA TYR A 364 4.29 2.57 -16.20
C TYR A 364 3.64 1.74 -17.31
N PHE A 365 3.92 0.44 -17.38
CA PHE A 365 3.36 -0.45 -18.41
C PHE A 365 1.84 -0.61 -18.31
N GLU A 366 1.30 -0.63 -17.09
CA GLU A 366 -0.13 -0.65 -16.84
C GLU A 366 -0.80 0.58 -17.44
N ARG A 367 -0.14 1.74 -17.47
CA ARG A 367 -0.72 3.02 -17.92
C ARG A 367 -0.58 3.30 -19.41
N LEU A 368 0.24 2.53 -20.12
CA LEU A 368 0.37 2.68 -21.57
C LEU A 368 -0.99 2.66 -22.26
N PRO A 369 -1.21 3.43 -23.34
CA PRO A 369 -2.44 3.40 -24.13
C PRO A 369 -2.91 1.96 -24.40
N GLY A 370 -4.21 1.69 -24.32
CA GLY A 370 -4.75 0.35 -24.56
C GLY A 370 -4.28 -0.26 -25.89
N VAL A 371 -4.15 0.57 -26.93
CA VAL A 371 -3.58 0.20 -28.22
C VAL A 371 -2.12 -0.29 -28.11
N VAL A 372 -1.29 0.42 -27.33
CA VAL A 372 0.12 0.04 -27.08
C VAL A 372 0.17 -1.27 -26.30
N GLN A 373 -0.72 -1.47 -25.33
CA GLN A 373 -0.79 -2.72 -24.57
C GLN A 373 -1.17 -3.92 -25.46
N VAL A 374 -2.14 -3.77 -26.37
CA VAL A 374 -2.48 -4.82 -27.35
C VAL A 374 -1.28 -5.10 -28.25
N ALA A 375 -0.61 -4.06 -28.75
CA ALA A 375 0.59 -4.22 -29.57
C ALA A 375 1.71 -4.99 -28.84
N GLY A 376 1.91 -4.72 -27.54
CA GLY A 376 2.85 -5.47 -26.72
C GLY A 376 2.48 -6.96 -26.57
N LEU A 377 1.20 -7.26 -26.36
CA LEU A 377 0.73 -8.65 -26.29
C LEU A 377 0.84 -9.38 -27.64
N GLU A 378 0.66 -8.67 -28.76
CA GLU A 378 0.89 -9.19 -30.11
C GLU A 378 2.36 -9.52 -30.35
N LEU A 379 3.28 -8.63 -29.94
CA LEU A 379 4.71 -8.91 -30.01
C LEU A 379 5.08 -10.18 -29.22
N LEU A 380 4.45 -10.39 -28.07
CA LEU A 380 4.62 -11.59 -27.25
C LEU A 380 3.89 -12.83 -27.78
N GLY A 381 2.99 -12.69 -28.76
CA GLY A 381 2.14 -13.78 -29.25
C GLY A 381 1.19 -14.34 -28.18
N VAL A 382 0.66 -13.50 -27.30
CA VAL A 382 -0.32 -13.87 -26.25
C VAL A 382 -1.63 -13.10 -26.33
N THR A 383 -1.90 -12.44 -27.46
CA THR A 383 -3.02 -11.51 -27.54
C THR A 383 -4.35 -12.22 -27.31
N PRO A 384 -5.22 -11.68 -26.45
CA PRO A 384 -6.60 -12.13 -26.35
C PRO A 384 -7.35 -12.00 -27.68
N SER A 385 -8.41 -12.78 -27.83
CA SER A 385 -9.30 -12.68 -28.99
C SER A 385 -9.94 -11.29 -29.11
N ASP A 386 -10.35 -10.89 -30.31
CA ASP A 386 -11.02 -9.59 -30.52
C ASP A 386 -12.26 -9.43 -29.66
N GLU A 387 -13.02 -10.50 -29.49
CA GLU A 387 -14.20 -10.49 -28.63
C GLU A 387 -13.82 -10.19 -27.18
N ARG A 388 -12.70 -10.73 -26.70
CA ARG A 388 -12.21 -10.47 -25.35
C ARG A 388 -11.67 -9.05 -25.21
N ILE A 389 -10.90 -8.57 -26.18
CA ILE A 389 -10.42 -7.17 -26.21
C ILE A 389 -11.62 -6.21 -26.21
N ARG A 390 -12.63 -6.47 -27.04
CA ARG A 390 -13.89 -5.70 -27.09
C ARG A 390 -14.65 -5.77 -25.78
N GLN A 391 -14.73 -6.94 -25.14
CA GLN A 391 -15.39 -7.06 -23.84
C GLN A 391 -14.67 -6.24 -22.77
N LEU A 392 -13.33 -6.24 -22.77
CA LEU A 392 -12.53 -5.44 -21.84
C LEU A 392 -12.68 -3.94 -22.15
N ALA A 393 -12.67 -3.55 -23.43
CA ALA A 393 -12.86 -2.17 -23.88
C ALA A 393 -14.28 -1.64 -23.66
N GLY A 394 -15.33 -2.45 -23.87
CA GLY A 394 -16.74 -2.09 -23.73
C GLY A 394 -17.18 -1.88 -22.28
N THR A 395 -16.41 -2.35 -21.30
CA THR A 395 -16.58 -1.95 -19.89
C THR A 395 -15.97 -0.59 -19.54
N ALA A 396 -15.14 -0.04 -20.44
CA ALA A 396 -14.48 1.25 -20.28
C ALA A 396 -15.08 2.36 -21.17
N VAL A 397 -15.70 2.00 -22.29
CA VAL A 397 -16.28 2.91 -23.29
C VAL A 397 -17.69 2.40 -23.57
N GLY A 398 -18.73 3.19 -23.29
CA GLY A 398 -20.14 2.77 -23.48
C GLY A 398 -20.48 2.32 -24.90
N ASP A 399 -21.77 2.02 -25.16
CA ASP A 399 -22.34 1.35 -26.36
C ASP A 399 -21.91 1.82 -27.79
N ALA A 400 -21.04 2.80 -27.93
CA ALA A 400 -20.43 3.22 -29.20
C ALA A 400 -19.22 2.35 -29.65
N ALA A 401 -19.01 1.17 -29.06
CA ALA A 401 -17.85 0.31 -29.28
C ALA A 401 -17.99 -0.64 -30.48
N GLU A 402 -17.98 -0.11 -31.70
CA GLU A 402 -17.61 -0.89 -32.89
C GLU A 402 -16.14 -0.60 -33.24
N SER A 403 -15.20 -1.35 -32.62
CA SER A 403 -13.81 -1.53 -33.09
C SER A 403 -12.82 -0.35 -32.93
N ILE A 404 -12.75 0.32 -31.78
CA ILE A 404 -11.99 1.58 -31.65
C ILE A 404 -11.15 1.63 -30.37
N LEU A 405 -9.83 1.83 -30.51
CA LEU A 405 -8.94 2.29 -29.43
C LEU A 405 -8.34 3.66 -29.80
N PRO A 406 -8.21 4.60 -28.85
CA PRO A 406 -7.51 5.86 -29.10
C PRO A 406 -6.03 5.63 -29.43
N GLY A 407 -5.47 6.48 -30.30
CA GLY A 407 -4.11 6.36 -30.80
C GLY A 407 -3.01 6.49 -29.74
N PRO A 408 -1.76 6.13 -30.08
CA PRO A 408 -0.64 6.05 -29.14
C PRO A 408 -0.21 7.40 -28.53
N THR A 409 -0.62 8.53 -29.13
CA THR A 409 -0.21 9.90 -28.74
C THR A 409 -1.37 10.77 -28.22
N ASN A 410 -2.48 10.18 -27.78
CA ASN A 410 -3.70 10.89 -27.34
C ASN A 410 -4.47 11.67 -28.42
N ASP A 411 -4.10 11.55 -29.70
CA ASP A 411 -4.95 12.04 -30.78
C ASP A 411 -6.20 11.17 -30.90
N THR A 412 -7.33 11.78 -31.24
CA THR A 412 -8.65 11.14 -31.47
C THR A 412 -8.65 10.11 -32.63
N ALA A 413 -7.47 9.76 -33.15
CA ALA A 413 -7.28 8.77 -34.18
C ALA A 413 -7.68 7.39 -33.65
N ILE A 414 -8.68 6.84 -34.30
CA ILE A 414 -9.21 5.50 -34.11
C ILE A 414 -8.24 4.53 -34.78
N VAL A 415 -7.77 3.51 -34.05
CA VAL A 415 -6.87 2.48 -34.60
C VAL A 415 -7.64 1.21 -34.97
N ASP A 416 -7.45 0.72 -36.20
CA ASP A 416 -7.95 -0.60 -36.64
C ASP A 416 -7.13 -1.71 -35.97
N LEU A 417 -7.81 -2.59 -35.21
CA LEU A 417 -7.17 -3.74 -34.56
C LEU A 417 -6.52 -4.69 -35.57
N THR A 418 -7.05 -4.79 -36.79
CA THR A 418 -6.48 -5.63 -37.85
C THR A 418 -5.12 -5.08 -38.29
N GLU A 419 -5.02 -3.77 -38.49
CA GLU A 419 -3.77 -3.09 -38.81
C GLU A 419 -2.75 -3.23 -37.68
N LEU A 420 -3.20 -3.00 -36.44
CA LEU A 420 -2.36 -3.18 -35.25
C LEU A 420 -1.78 -4.59 -35.15
N ARG A 421 -2.60 -5.62 -35.38
CA ARG A 421 -2.14 -7.01 -35.34
C ARG A 421 -1.16 -7.33 -36.45
N ALA A 422 -1.41 -6.80 -37.65
CA ALA A 422 -0.50 -6.97 -38.77
C ALA A 422 0.85 -6.27 -38.52
N HIS A 423 0.82 -5.13 -37.82
CA HIS A 423 1.98 -4.26 -37.62
C HIS A 423 2.04 -3.71 -36.19
N PRO A 424 2.33 -4.53 -35.17
CA PRO A 424 2.32 -4.08 -33.77
C PRO A 424 3.52 -3.19 -33.41
N LEU A 425 4.64 -3.33 -34.13
CA LEU A 425 5.90 -2.67 -33.80
C LEU A 425 5.83 -1.13 -33.81
N PRO A 426 5.25 -0.45 -34.82
CA PRO A 426 5.09 1.01 -34.81
C PRO A 426 4.29 1.53 -33.61
N PHE A 427 3.19 0.86 -33.24
CA PHE A 427 2.36 1.26 -32.10
C PHE A 427 3.11 1.12 -30.79
N TRP A 428 3.84 0.01 -30.60
CA TRP A 428 4.66 -0.21 -29.42
C TRP A 428 5.73 0.88 -29.26
N ARG A 429 6.53 1.12 -30.31
CA ARG A 429 7.61 2.10 -30.27
C ARG A 429 7.10 3.52 -30.02
N ALA A 430 5.98 3.90 -30.63
CA ALA A 430 5.39 5.22 -30.40
C ALA A 430 5.01 5.45 -28.93
N GLY A 431 4.54 4.41 -28.23
CA GLY A 431 4.15 4.50 -26.82
C GLY A 431 5.30 4.32 -25.82
N VAL A 432 6.34 3.57 -26.18
CA VAL A 432 7.35 3.08 -25.22
C VAL A 432 8.72 3.72 -25.41
N GLU A 433 9.17 3.97 -26.64
CA GLU A 433 10.51 4.51 -26.92
C GLU A 433 10.82 5.86 -26.23
N PRO A 434 9.88 6.82 -26.11
CA PRO A 434 10.16 8.11 -25.46
C PRO A 434 10.66 8.00 -24.01
N GLU A 435 10.24 6.96 -23.30
CA GLU A 435 10.58 6.73 -21.88
C GLU A 435 11.52 5.52 -21.71
N ALA A 436 12.02 4.93 -22.81
CA ALA A 436 12.90 3.77 -22.80
C ALA A 436 14.14 3.87 -21.92
N PRO A 437 14.89 5.00 -21.95
CA PRO A 437 16.03 5.15 -21.07
C PRO A 437 15.66 5.06 -19.58
N MET A 438 14.55 5.71 -19.19
CA MET A 438 14.10 5.76 -17.81
C MET A 438 13.72 4.38 -17.27
N PHE A 439 12.92 3.62 -18.00
CA PHE A 439 12.49 2.31 -17.49
C PHE A 439 13.61 1.25 -17.57
N LEU A 440 14.54 1.37 -18.52
CA LEU A 440 15.72 0.50 -18.57
C LEU A 440 16.64 0.73 -17.37
N GLU A 441 16.83 1.98 -16.97
CA GLU A 441 17.54 2.35 -15.75
C GLU A 441 16.81 1.78 -14.52
N LEU A 442 15.50 2.02 -14.40
CA LEU A 442 14.70 1.50 -13.30
C LEU A 442 14.74 -0.04 -13.21
N ALA A 443 14.67 -0.74 -14.35
CA ALA A 443 14.74 -2.19 -14.41
C ALA A 443 16.16 -2.72 -14.06
N ALA A 444 17.21 -1.99 -14.45
CA ALA A 444 18.57 -2.32 -14.08
C ALA A 444 18.83 -2.10 -12.59
N ASP A 445 18.31 -1.01 -12.02
CA ASP A 445 18.39 -0.71 -10.60
C ASP A 445 17.63 -1.76 -9.79
N ALA A 446 16.40 -2.10 -10.18
CA ALA A 446 15.62 -3.17 -9.56
C ALA A 446 16.38 -4.50 -9.57
N ALA A 447 16.97 -4.87 -10.72
CA ALA A 447 17.75 -6.10 -10.85
C ALA A 447 19.08 -6.09 -10.08
N ALA A 448 19.59 -4.92 -9.68
CA ALA A 448 20.83 -4.78 -8.91
C ALA A 448 20.59 -4.85 -7.39
N VAL A 449 19.36 -4.65 -6.93
CA VAL A 449 18.99 -4.69 -5.52
C VAL A 449 18.88 -6.16 -5.06
N SER A 450 19.54 -6.50 -3.96
CA SER A 450 19.60 -7.88 -3.46
C SER A 450 18.39 -8.32 -2.63
N ARG A 451 17.44 -7.42 -2.36
CA ARG A 451 16.29 -7.65 -1.49
C ARG A 451 15.02 -7.19 -2.19
N ALA A 452 14.07 -8.11 -2.35
CA ALA A 452 12.73 -7.82 -2.86
C ALA A 452 11.69 -8.28 -1.82
N GLU A 453 10.99 -7.33 -1.23
CA GLU A 453 9.88 -7.57 -0.31
C GLU A 453 8.63 -6.97 -0.91
N PHE A 454 7.85 -7.80 -1.58
CA PHE A 454 6.57 -7.40 -2.15
C PHE A 454 5.60 -7.06 -1.01
N PRO A 455 5.03 -5.84 -1.00
CA PRO A 455 4.17 -5.42 0.08
C PRO A 455 3.05 -6.42 0.34
N VAL A 456 2.78 -6.57 1.62
CA VAL A 456 1.61 -7.29 2.09
C VAL A 456 0.79 -6.21 2.76
N ASP A 457 -0.49 -6.07 2.41
CA ASP A 457 -1.36 -5.20 3.21
C ASP A 457 -1.25 -5.61 4.69
N ASP A 458 -1.48 -4.68 5.62
CA ASP A 458 -1.36 -4.92 7.07
C ASP A 458 -2.16 -6.14 7.57
N ARG A 459 -3.07 -6.66 6.74
CA ARG A 459 -3.95 -7.78 7.02
C ARG A 459 -3.56 -9.09 6.32
N GLY A 460 -2.53 -9.12 5.48
CA GLY A 460 -2.14 -10.30 4.72
C GLY A 460 -3.05 -10.65 3.54
N VAL A 461 -4.19 -9.95 3.40
CA VAL A 461 -5.28 -10.32 2.51
C VAL A 461 -4.89 -10.18 1.04
N ASP A 462 -3.98 -9.25 0.73
CA ASP A 462 -3.58 -8.99 -0.65
C ASP A 462 -2.71 -10.11 -1.23
N ARG A 463 -1.87 -10.79 -0.43
CA ARG A 463 -1.16 -12.01 -0.87
C ARG A 463 -2.10 -13.16 -1.26
N LEU A 464 -3.23 -13.27 -0.57
CA LEU A 464 -4.24 -14.30 -0.86
C LEU A 464 -5.05 -13.98 -2.12
N ARG A 465 -5.05 -12.71 -2.54
CA ARG A 465 -5.79 -12.24 -3.70
C ARG A 465 -4.87 -12.30 -4.92
N PHE A 466 -5.14 -13.25 -5.80
CA PHE A 466 -4.54 -13.33 -7.14
C PHE A 466 -5.00 -12.19 -8.09
N GLN A 467 -5.51 -11.08 -7.54
CA GLN A 467 -6.08 -9.90 -8.21
C GLN A 467 -5.83 -8.69 -7.29
N THR A 468 -4.56 -8.41 -7.02
CA THR A 468 -4.14 -7.14 -6.45
C THR A 468 -3.65 -6.25 -7.57
N ASP A 469 -3.84 -4.93 -7.43
CA ASP A 469 -3.24 -3.99 -8.37
C ASP A 469 -1.70 -4.14 -8.40
N GLU A 470 -1.09 -4.58 -7.31
CA GLU A 470 0.34 -4.91 -7.24
C GLU A 470 0.74 -6.08 -8.15
N LEU A 471 0.10 -7.24 -8.06
CA LEU A 471 0.40 -8.38 -8.93
C LEU A 471 0.19 -8.05 -10.41
N ASP A 472 -0.82 -7.23 -10.69
CA ASP A 472 -1.09 -6.71 -12.03
C ASP A 472 0.08 -5.83 -12.51
N ARG A 473 0.62 -4.96 -11.65
CA ARG A 473 1.81 -4.17 -11.95
C ARG A 473 3.05 -5.03 -12.14
N LEU A 474 3.35 -5.99 -11.28
CA LEU A 474 4.49 -6.91 -11.46
C LEU A 474 4.41 -7.67 -12.78
N ARG A 475 3.20 -8.09 -13.16
CA ARG A 475 2.95 -8.71 -14.46
C ARG A 475 3.16 -7.73 -15.62
N GLY A 476 2.68 -6.50 -15.47
CA GLY A 476 2.92 -5.40 -16.40
C GLY A 476 4.42 -5.14 -16.60
N ALA A 477 5.20 -5.12 -15.51
CA ALA A 477 6.66 -4.95 -15.54
C ALA A 477 7.32 -6.07 -16.35
N GLY A 478 7.06 -7.33 -15.99
CA GLY A 478 7.64 -8.48 -16.66
C GLY A 478 7.24 -8.59 -18.14
N ARG A 479 5.94 -8.55 -18.45
CA ARG A 479 5.45 -8.64 -19.84
C ARG A 479 5.82 -7.42 -20.67
N GLY A 480 5.82 -6.23 -20.08
CA GLY A 480 6.23 -4.99 -20.74
C GLY A 480 7.69 -5.03 -21.20
N LEU A 481 8.61 -5.42 -20.32
CA LEU A 481 10.02 -5.60 -20.67
C LEU A 481 10.23 -6.69 -21.73
N LEU A 482 9.51 -7.82 -21.65
CA LEU A 482 9.59 -8.88 -22.66
C LEU A 482 9.06 -8.41 -24.03
N ALA A 483 8.00 -7.62 -24.05
CA ALA A 483 7.45 -7.04 -25.28
C ALA A 483 8.44 -6.06 -25.91
N ASP A 484 9.09 -5.22 -25.09
CA ASP A 484 10.13 -4.31 -25.57
C ASP A 484 11.35 -5.06 -26.11
N ALA A 485 11.84 -6.08 -25.41
CA ALA A 485 12.94 -6.91 -25.89
C ALA A 485 12.65 -7.54 -27.24
N THR A 486 11.41 -8.02 -27.43
CA THR A 486 10.96 -8.58 -28.71
C THR A 486 10.92 -7.51 -29.80
N ALA A 487 10.40 -6.32 -29.50
CA ALA A 487 10.38 -5.19 -30.42
C ALA A 487 11.80 -4.80 -30.87
N ARG A 488 12.74 -4.70 -29.94
CA ARG A 488 14.14 -4.33 -30.20
C ARG A 488 14.86 -5.36 -31.06
N LEU A 489 14.68 -6.65 -30.78
CA LEU A 489 15.26 -7.73 -31.60
C LEU A 489 14.72 -7.68 -33.04
N ARG A 490 13.43 -7.38 -33.23
CA ARG A 490 12.84 -7.22 -34.57
C ARG A 490 13.43 -6.01 -35.29
N VAL A 491 13.55 -4.85 -34.63
CA VAL A 491 14.21 -3.66 -35.20
C VAL A 491 15.66 -3.96 -35.58
N ALA A 492 16.41 -4.66 -34.73
CA ALA A 492 17.78 -5.07 -35.02
C ALA A 492 17.87 -6.00 -36.23
N GLY A 493 16.87 -6.88 -36.41
CA GLY A 493 16.75 -7.75 -37.58
C GLY A 493 16.49 -6.98 -38.87
N GLU A 494 15.51 -6.07 -38.85
CA GLU A 494 15.14 -5.22 -40.00
C GLU A 494 16.28 -4.30 -40.44
N THR A 495 17.03 -3.73 -39.50
CA THR A 495 18.17 -2.82 -39.79
C THR A 495 19.46 -3.56 -40.20
N SER A 496 19.58 -4.85 -39.89
CA SER A 496 20.72 -5.69 -40.30
C SER A 496 20.62 -6.21 -41.75
N GLY A 497 19.45 -6.08 -42.39
CA GLY A 497 19.20 -6.59 -43.74
C GLY A 497 19.88 -5.82 -44.86
N PRO A 498 19.97 -6.40 -46.08
CA PRO A 498 20.49 -5.72 -47.27
C PRO A 498 19.61 -4.52 -47.70
N ASP A 499 18.31 -4.60 -47.44
CA ASP A 499 17.36 -3.48 -47.52
C ASP A 499 17.38 -2.73 -46.19
N ARG A 500 18.51 -2.08 -45.86
CA ARG A 500 18.57 -1.20 -44.69
C ARG A 500 17.42 -0.22 -44.75
N SER A 501 16.50 -0.33 -43.81
CA SER A 501 15.43 0.66 -43.63
C SER A 501 16.05 2.03 -43.37
N GLU A 502 15.32 3.10 -43.67
CA GLU A 502 15.73 4.49 -43.37
C GLU A 502 15.91 4.78 -41.86
N ILE A 503 15.73 3.77 -41.01
CA ILE A 503 15.81 3.86 -39.56
C ILE A 503 17.29 3.86 -39.15
N ASP A 504 17.80 5.02 -38.74
CA ASP A 504 19.15 5.21 -38.21
C ASP A 504 19.26 4.65 -36.77
N VAL A 505 19.24 3.32 -36.64
CA VAL A 505 19.36 2.60 -35.37
C VAL A 505 20.49 1.57 -35.47
N ASP A 506 21.37 1.55 -34.47
CA ASP A 506 22.44 0.56 -34.36
C ASP A 506 21.85 -0.79 -33.91
N PRO A 507 21.86 -1.83 -34.77
CA PRO A 507 21.31 -3.14 -34.41
C PRO A 507 22.02 -3.77 -33.20
N GLU A 508 23.30 -3.44 -32.96
CA GLU A 508 24.04 -4.00 -31.83
C GLU A 508 23.69 -3.29 -30.51
N LEU A 509 23.28 -2.03 -30.57
CA LEU A 509 22.74 -1.33 -29.41
C LEU A 509 21.38 -1.93 -29.02
N GLU A 510 20.50 -2.19 -30.00
CA GLU A 510 19.18 -2.77 -29.73
C GLU A 510 19.26 -4.19 -29.17
N ARG A 511 20.18 -5.03 -29.65
CA ARG A 511 20.44 -6.35 -29.02
C ARG A 511 20.94 -6.23 -27.58
N ARG A 512 21.78 -5.24 -27.28
CA ARG A 512 22.27 -4.98 -25.92
C ARG A 512 21.16 -4.54 -24.98
N ARG A 513 20.24 -3.68 -25.46
CA ARG A 513 19.04 -3.26 -24.72
C ARG A 513 18.09 -4.44 -24.48
N ALA A 514 17.77 -5.21 -25.52
CA ALA A 514 16.96 -6.43 -25.41
C ALA A 514 17.57 -7.45 -24.42
N THR A 515 18.89 -7.63 -24.45
CA THR A 515 19.59 -8.47 -23.48
C THR A 515 19.39 -7.96 -22.06
N THR A 516 19.45 -6.64 -21.85
CA THR A 516 19.29 -6.02 -20.52
C THR A 516 17.87 -6.20 -20.01
N GLU A 517 16.85 -6.06 -20.86
CA GLU A 517 15.44 -6.28 -20.52
C GLU A 517 15.17 -7.75 -20.14
N VAL A 518 15.70 -8.71 -20.92
CA VAL A 518 15.56 -10.14 -20.58
C VAL A 518 16.26 -10.47 -19.27
N VAL A 519 17.44 -9.91 -19.02
CA VAL A 519 18.16 -10.07 -17.74
C VAL A 519 17.36 -9.48 -16.58
N ALA A 520 16.74 -8.31 -16.75
CA ALA A 520 15.89 -7.70 -15.73
C ALA A 520 14.66 -8.54 -15.43
N VAL A 521 14.01 -9.13 -16.44
CA VAL A 521 12.88 -10.05 -16.23
C VAL A 521 13.31 -11.31 -15.49
N LEU A 522 14.51 -11.84 -15.77
CA LEU A 522 15.07 -12.96 -15.01
C LEU A 522 15.36 -12.59 -13.54
N ALA A 523 15.76 -11.35 -13.26
CA ALA A 523 15.88 -10.84 -11.90
C ALA A 523 14.52 -10.74 -11.19
N LEU A 524 13.50 -10.18 -11.85
CA LEU A 524 12.13 -10.18 -11.32
C LEU A 524 11.62 -11.60 -11.04
N ILE A 525 11.91 -12.57 -11.92
CA ILE A 525 11.58 -13.99 -11.68
C ILE A 525 12.29 -14.51 -10.42
N THR A 526 13.57 -14.18 -10.22
CA THR A 526 14.30 -14.52 -8.99
C THR A 526 13.60 -13.98 -7.77
N ASP A 527 13.29 -12.67 -7.76
CA ASP A 527 12.61 -12.00 -6.65
C ASP A 527 11.25 -12.64 -6.32
N LEU A 528 10.45 -12.95 -7.35
CA LEU A 528 9.17 -13.64 -7.21
C LEU A 528 9.30 -15.06 -6.63
N ILE A 529 10.40 -15.77 -6.91
CA ILE A 529 10.64 -17.11 -6.35
C ILE A 529 11.12 -17.04 -4.90
N GLU A 530 11.89 -16.00 -4.57
CA GLU A 530 12.44 -15.79 -3.23
C GLU A 530 11.38 -15.31 -2.23
N ASP A 531 10.38 -14.53 -2.68
CA ASP A 531 9.21 -14.15 -1.89
C ASP A 531 8.05 -15.15 -2.04
N PRO A 532 7.86 -16.05 -1.05
CA PRO A 532 7.01 -17.22 -1.22
C PRO A 532 5.51 -16.88 -1.20
N ALA A 533 4.93 -16.62 -2.35
CA ALA A 533 3.48 -16.54 -2.56
C ALA A 533 3.05 -17.35 -3.78
N MET A 534 1.87 -17.99 -3.74
CA MET A 534 1.42 -18.85 -4.85
C MET A 534 1.22 -18.03 -6.11
N ALA A 535 0.72 -16.80 -6.00
CA ALA A 535 0.56 -15.89 -7.13
C ALA A 535 1.91 -15.56 -7.79
N HIS A 536 2.97 -15.37 -6.99
CA HIS A 536 4.32 -15.14 -7.50
C HIS A 536 4.88 -16.36 -8.24
N VAL A 537 4.64 -17.57 -7.74
CA VAL A 537 5.04 -18.81 -8.42
C VAL A 537 4.37 -18.94 -9.80
N VAL A 538 3.07 -18.63 -9.89
CA VAL A 538 2.35 -18.67 -11.17
C VAL A 538 2.88 -17.59 -12.12
N LEU A 539 3.10 -16.37 -11.63
CA LEU A 539 3.65 -15.28 -12.43
C LEU A 539 5.08 -15.58 -12.92
N ALA A 540 5.96 -16.07 -12.05
CA ALA A 540 7.32 -16.48 -12.40
C ALA A 540 7.32 -17.55 -13.50
N ALA A 541 6.41 -18.53 -13.41
CA ALA A 541 6.25 -19.55 -14.45
C ALA A 541 5.78 -18.98 -15.79
N ASP A 542 4.84 -18.02 -15.80
CA ASP A 542 4.38 -17.30 -17.00
C ASP A 542 5.52 -16.50 -17.64
N LEU A 543 6.26 -15.73 -16.84
CA LEU A 543 7.39 -14.92 -17.32
C LEU A 543 8.53 -15.78 -17.87
N LEU A 544 8.83 -16.93 -17.26
CA LEU A 544 9.81 -17.89 -17.78
C LEU A 544 9.41 -18.46 -19.14
N GLN A 545 8.11 -18.71 -19.38
CA GLN A 545 7.62 -19.09 -20.71
C GLN A 545 7.79 -17.95 -21.71
N GLY A 546 7.52 -16.71 -21.29
CA GLY A 546 7.79 -15.51 -22.07
C GLY A 546 9.26 -15.38 -22.48
N VAL A 547 10.19 -15.45 -21.52
CA VAL A 547 11.64 -15.46 -21.77
C VAL A 547 12.00 -16.56 -22.77
N GLY A 548 11.49 -17.78 -22.56
CA GLY A 548 11.77 -18.89 -23.46
C GLY A 548 11.34 -18.63 -24.89
N ARG A 549 10.16 -18.04 -25.12
CA ARG A 549 9.69 -17.70 -26.48
C ARG A 549 10.61 -16.70 -27.17
N ILE A 550 11.10 -15.70 -26.45
CA ILE A 550 12.07 -14.73 -27.00
C ILE A 550 13.37 -15.43 -27.37
N LEU A 551 13.96 -16.20 -26.47
CA LEU A 551 15.25 -16.87 -26.70
C LEU A 551 15.18 -17.98 -27.76
N GLU A 552 13.97 -18.45 -28.08
CA GLU A 552 13.74 -19.42 -29.15
C GLU A 552 13.44 -18.80 -30.51
N SER A 553 13.11 -17.51 -30.54
CA SER A 553 12.83 -16.78 -31.78
C SER A 553 14.05 -16.71 -32.69
N ASP A 554 13.79 -16.66 -34.00
CA ASP A 554 14.84 -16.48 -34.99
C ASP A 554 15.49 -15.09 -34.85
N GLU A 555 14.71 -14.09 -34.43
CA GLU A 555 15.17 -12.72 -34.16
C GLU A 555 16.22 -12.65 -33.04
N ALA A 556 16.20 -13.57 -32.07
CA ALA A 556 17.19 -13.62 -30.99
C ALA A 556 18.52 -14.26 -31.41
N MET A 557 18.58 -15.02 -32.52
CA MET A 557 19.79 -15.78 -32.88
C MET A 557 21.06 -14.94 -33.04
N PRO A 558 21.04 -13.74 -33.64
CA PRO A 558 22.21 -12.86 -33.68
C PRO A 558 22.68 -12.40 -32.29
N MET A 559 21.75 -12.13 -31.37
CA MET A 559 22.06 -11.81 -29.96
C MET A 559 22.72 -13.02 -29.29
N LEU A 560 22.19 -14.22 -29.48
CA LEU A 560 22.68 -15.45 -28.86
C LEU A 560 24.04 -15.93 -29.40
N ARG A 561 24.40 -15.57 -30.63
CA ARG A 561 25.74 -15.84 -31.20
C ARG A 561 26.81 -14.85 -30.73
N THR A 562 26.39 -13.72 -30.17
CA THR A 562 27.34 -12.74 -29.63
C THR A 562 27.78 -13.19 -28.24
N THR A 563 29.03 -13.63 -28.10
CA THR A 563 29.59 -14.21 -26.85
C THR A 563 29.27 -13.36 -25.62
N LEU A 564 29.51 -12.04 -25.69
CA LEU A 564 29.25 -11.14 -24.56
C LEU A 564 27.79 -11.14 -24.10
N LEU A 565 26.83 -11.10 -25.04
CA LEU A 565 25.41 -11.05 -24.72
C LEU A 565 24.89 -12.39 -24.23
N ARG A 566 25.31 -13.48 -24.89
CA ARG A 566 25.04 -14.86 -24.49
C ARG A 566 25.53 -15.16 -23.08
N ASP A 567 26.75 -14.76 -22.75
CA ASP A 567 27.35 -15.02 -21.44
C ASP A 567 26.59 -14.24 -20.33
N ARG A 568 26.14 -13.01 -20.63
CA ARG A 568 25.30 -12.23 -19.72
C ARG A 568 23.94 -12.92 -19.46
N LEU A 569 23.28 -13.43 -20.50
CA LEU A 569 22.04 -14.21 -20.34
C LEU A 569 22.26 -15.50 -19.56
N SER A 570 23.35 -16.21 -19.86
CA SER A 570 23.71 -17.45 -19.16
C SER A 570 23.97 -17.20 -17.68
N MET A 571 24.62 -16.09 -17.34
CA MET A 571 24.85 -15.68 -15.95
C MET A 571 23.52 -15.41 -15.23
N ALA A 572 22.61 -14.65 -15.86
CA ALA A 572 21.30 -14.34 -15.29
C ALA A 572 20.43 -15.61 -15.10
N LEU A 573 20.38 -16.51 -16.08
CA LEU A 573 19.64 -17.78 -15.96
C LEU A 573 20.20 -18.71 -14.87
N THR A 574 21.51 -18.66 -14.65
CA THR A 574 22.17 -19.42 -13.58
C THR A 574 21.83 -18.86 -12.21
N ALA A 575 21.60 -17.54 -12.11
CA ALA A 575 21.22 -16.88 -10.86
C ALA A 575 19.78 -17.19 -10.43
N VAL A 576 18.88 -17.56 -11.35
CA VAL A 576 17.49 -17.91 -11.01
C VAL A 576 17.45 -19.11 -10.03
N PRO A 577 16.86 -18.95 -8.83
CA PRO A 577 16.76 -20.01 -7.84
C PRO A 577 15.98 -21.22 -8.38
N ARG A 578 16.41 -22.42 -7.98
CA ARG A 578 15.81 -23.70 -8.43
C ARG A 578 15.27 -24.55 -7.28
N PRO A 579 14.45 -23.99 -6.36
CA PRO A 579 13.78 -24.82 -5.36
C PRO A 579 12.87 -25.83 -6.06
N THR A 580 12.66 -27.00 -5.44
CA THR A 580 11.78 -28.04 -5.98
C THR A 580 10.41 -27.47 -6.34
N ALA A 581 9.97 -27.68 -7.59
CA ALA A 581 8.73 -27.12 -8.13
C ALA A 581 8.60 -25.60 -7.89
N LEU A 582 9.65 -24.82 -8.19
CA LEU A 582 9.76 -23.36 -7.96
C LEU A 582 9.30 -22.90 -6.57
N GLY A 583 9.40 -23.76 -5.55
CA GLY A 583 8.97 -23.39 -4.20
C GLY A 583 7.45 -23.37 -4.01
N ALA A 584 6.66 -23.93 -4.92
CA ALA A 584 5.19 -23.98 -4.84
C ALA A 584 4.66 -24.45 -3.48
N HIS A 585 5.33 -25.43 -2.85
CA HIS A 585 4.95 -25.89 -1.51
C HIS A 585 5.25 -24.88 -0.40
N ARG A 586 6.41 -24.19 -0.48
CA ARG A 586 6.77 -23.12 0.46
C ARG A 586 5.78 -21.97 0.34
N ALA A 587 5.48 -21.54 -0.88
CA ALA A 587 4.48 -20.53 -1.20
C ALA A 587 3.08 -20.90 -0.68
N ALA A 588 2.59 -22.10 -0.98
CA ALA A 588 1.29 -22.55 -0.48
C ALA A 588 1.21 -22.64 1.04
N THR A 589 2.34 -22.94 1.71
CA THR A 589 2.41 -22.96 3.18
C THR A 589 2.41 -21.54 3.75
N ALA A 590 3.16 -20.60 3.15
CA ALA A 590 3.19 -19.20 3.57
C ALA A 590 1.80 -18.55 3.44
N ASP A 591 1.15 -18.70 2.29
CA ASP A 591 -0.21 -18.17 2.07
C ASP A 591 -1.23 -18.87 2.99
N LEU A 592 -1.04 -20.15 3.30
CA LEU A 592 -1.90 -20.83 4.27
C LEU A 592 -1.80 -20.20 5.66
N GLU A 593 -0.60 -19.86 6.16
CA GLU A 593 -0.47 -19.22 7.48
C GLU A 593 -1.22 -17.88 7.53
N ILE A 594 -1.13 -17.09 6.46
CA ILE A 594 -1.87 -15.82 6.34
C ILE A 594 -3.39 -16.07 6.32
N GLY A 595 -3.84 -17.07 5.56
CA GLY A 595 -5.24 -17.48 5.55
C GLY A 595 -5.73 -17.90 6.93
N LEU A 596 -4.92 -18.67 7.67
CA LEU A 596 -5.22 -19.09 9.04
C LEU A 596 -5.33 -17.90 9.98
N ASP A 597 -4.41 -16.94 9.91
CA ASP A 597 -4.47 -15.70 10.69
C ASP A 597 -5.76 -14.92 10.40
N ALA A 598 -6.17 -14.83 9.13
CA ALA A 598 -7.40 -14.17 8.75
C ALA A 598 -8.66 -14.91 9.23
N TRP A 599 -8.69 -16.25 9.17
CA TRP A 599 -9.84 -17.06 9.57
C TRP A 599 -9.97 -17.23 11.08
N SER A 600 -8.87 -17.11 11.82
CA SER A 600 -8.82 -17.36 13.27
C SER A 600 -8.80 -16.10 14.14
N ARG A 601 -9.14 -14.92 13.60
CA ARG A 601 -9.16 -13.65 14.39
C ARG A 601 -10.07 -13.67 15.63
N GLY A 602 -11.02 -14.61 15.72
CA GLY A 602 -11.85 -14.82 16.91
C GLY A 602 -11.39 -15.96 17.83
N ASP A 603 -10.33 -16.68 17.48
CA ASP A 603 -9.83 -17.85 18.21
C ASP A 603 -8.92 -17.42 19.37
N ARG A 604 -9.51 -17.14 20.53
CA ARG A 604 -8.78 -16.72 21.73
C ARG A 604 -7.80 -17.77 22.26
N THR A 605 -8.03 -19.06 22.04
CA THR A 605 -7.19 -20.14 22.59
C THR A 605 -6.08 -20.58 21.64
N GLY A 606 -6.18 -20.25 20.35
CA GLY A 606 -5.26 -20.69 19.30
C GLY A 606 -5.41 -22.18 18.93
N GLU A 607 -6.32 -22.91 19.58
CA GLU A 607 -6.53 -24.34 19.33
C GLU A 607 -7.12 -24.58 17.93
N HIS A 608 -8.03 -23.70 17.49
CA HIS A 608 -8.65 -23.78 16.18
C HIS A 608 -7.61 -23.53 15.08
N ARG A 609 -6.79 -22.50 15.24
CA ARG A 609 -5.66 -22.23 14.33
C ARG A 609 -4.72 -23.43 14.22
N MET A 610 -4.28 -23.99 15.34
CA MET A 610 -3.38 -25.15 15.36
C MET A 610 -4.00 -26.38 14.70
N MET A 611 -5.30 -26.61 14.91
CA MET A 611 -6.02 -27.71 14.28
C MET A 611 -6.11 -27.54 12.76
N LEU A 612 -6.54 -26.37 12.28
CA LEU A 612 -6.63 -26.08 10.85
C LEU A 612 -5.25 -26.22 10.19
N ARG A 613 -4.19 -25.71 10.83
CA ARG A 613 -2.81 -25.88 10.40
C ARG A 613 -2.45 -27.36 10.23
N ASN A 614 -2.76 -28.21 11.20
CA ASN A 614 -2.47 -29.65 11.15
C ASN A 614 -3.23 -30.38 10.02
N ILE A 615 -4.44 -29.94 9.69
CA ILE A 615 -5.24 -30.55 8.61
C ILE A 615 -4.78 -30.07 7.24
N LEU A 616 -4.58 -28.76 7.09
CA LEU A 616 -4.33 -28.11 5.80
C LEU A 616 -2.87 -28.24 5.37
N SER A 617 -1.90 -28.25 6.28
CA SER A 617 -0.47 -28.46 5.95
C SER A 617 -0.17 -29.80 5.25
N ARG A 618 -1.07 -30.79 5.36
CA ARG A 618 -0.93 -32.10 4.69
C ARG A 618 -1.47 -32.11 3.26
N ARG A 619 -2.09 -31.01 2.80
CA ARG A 619 -2.66 -30.89 1.46
C ARG A 619 -1.57 -30.55 0.45
N SER A 620 -1.77 -30.96 -0.80
CA SER A 620 -0.87 -30.56 -1.88
C SER A 620 -0.99 -29.06 -2.18
N PRO A 621 0.04 -28.42 -2.77
CA PRO A 621 -0.03 -27.02 -3.17
C PRO A 621 -1.26 -26.73 -4.05
N ASP A 622 -1.59 -27.63 -4.98
CA ASP A 622 -2.75 -27.51 -5.87
C ASP A 622 -4.08 -27.42 -5.11
N ARG A 623 -4.22 -28.18 -4.01
CA ARG A 623 -5.42 -28.17 -3.17
C ARG A 623 -5.49 -26.93 -2.29
N LEU A 624 -4.37 -26.50 -1.74
CA LEU A 624 -4.28 -25.25 -0.97
C LEU A 624 -4.59 -24.04 -1.84
N HIS A 625 -4.05 -24.00 -3.07
CA HIS A 625 -4.37 -22.99 -4.07
C HIS A 625 -5.87 -22.91 -4.35
N ALA A 626 -6.52 -24.06 -4.62
CA ALA A 626 -7.95 -24.12 -4.86
C ALA A 626 -8.78 -23.61 -3.66
N LEU A 627 -8.39 -23.99 -2.44
CA LEU A 627 -9.07 -23.56 -1.21
C LEU A 627 -8.94 -22.05 -0.98
N LEU A 628 -7.73 -21.49 -1.12
CA LEU A 628 -7.45 -20.07 -0.91
C LEU A 628 -8.08 -19.19 -2.00
N MET A 629 -8.11 -19.65 -3.25
CA MET A 629 -8.91 -18.99 -4.29
C MET A 629 -10.39 -18.96 -3.93
N ALA A 630 -10.94 -20.09 -3.50
CA ALA A 630 -12.35 -20.19 -3.15
C ALA A 630 -12.72 -19.31 -1.94
N SER A 631 -11.81 -19.13 -0.97
CA SER A 631 -12.03 -18.27 0.20
C SER A 631 -12.15 -16.77 -0.16
N THR A 632 -11.66 -16.38 -1.33
CA THR A 632 -11.77 -15.03 -1.89
C THR A 632 -12.91 -14.91 -2.92
N GLY A 633 -13.77 -15.92 -3.02
CA GLY A 633 -14.92 -15.94 -3.94
C GLY A 633 -14.54 -16.20 -5.39
N LEU A 634 -13.39 -16.85 -5.62
CA LEU A 634 -12.81 -17.05 -6.93
C LEU A 634 -12.51 -18.54 -7.14
N SER A 635 -12.62 -19.00 -8.38
CA SER A 635 -12.22 -20.36 -8.75
C SER A 635 -11.50 -20.32 -10.09
N VAL A 636 -10.61 -21.28 -10.31
CA VAL A 636 -9.98 -21.49 -11.61
C VAL A 636 -10.56 -22.79 -12.16
N ARG A 637 -11.04 -22.75 -13.40
CA ARG A 637 -11.62 -23.91 -14.07
C ARG A 637 -10.92 -24.08 -15.42
N PRO A 638 -10.71 -25.31 -15.89
CA PRO A 638 -10.23 -25.50 -17.24
C PRO A 638 -11.26 -24.89 -18.19
N ASP A 639 -10.77 -24.18 -19.20
CA ASP A 639 -11.56 -23.62 -20.29
C ASP A 639 -12.00 -24.76 -21.21
N ARG A 640 -12.94 -25.57 -20.72
CA ARG A 640 -13.57 -26.64 -21.48
C ARG A 640 -14.59 -26.03 -22.43
N ALA A 641 -14.11 -25.29 -23.44
CA ALA A 641 -14.83 -25.17 -24.68
C ALA A 641 -14.96 -26.58 -25.27
N GLY A 642 -16.03 -27.28 -24.89
CA GLY A 642 -16.36 -28.55 -25.52
C GLY A 642 -16.54 -28.37 -27.03
N PRO A 643 -16.39 -29.43 -27.84
CA PRO A 643 -16.65 -29.40 -29.29
C PRO A 643 -18.05 -28.88 -29.69
N ASP A 644 -18.96 -28.70 -28.73
CA ASP A 644 -20.34 -28.24 -28.92
C ASP A 644 -20.55 -26.72 -28.74
N GLY A 645 -19.49 -25.90 -28.63
CA GLY A 645 -19.60 -24.45 -28.84
C GLY A 645 -20.44 -23.66 -27.83
N MET A 646 -20.72 -24.20 -26.63
CA MET A 646 -21.26 -23.39 -25.55
C MET A 646 -20.16 -22.45 -25.04
N ARG A 647 -20.31 -21.17 -25.42
CA ARG A 647 -19.42 -20.05 -25.08
C ARG A 647 -19.19 -19.95 -23.56
N PRO A 648 -18.03 -19.41 -23.14
CA PRO A 648 -17.77 -19.11 -21.75
C PRO A 648 -18.89 -18.25 -21.16
N VAL A 649 -19.19 -18.47 -19.88
CA VAL A 649 -20.07 -17.59 -19.11
C VAL A 649 -19.56 -16.16 -19.32
N PRO A 650 -20.39 -15.23 -19.80
CA PRO A 650 -19.95 -13.86 -20.02
C PRO A 650 -19.33 -13.36 -18.73
N PHE A 651 -18.09 -12.85 -18.81
CA PHE A 651 -17.49 -12.06 -17.76
C PHE A 651 -18.53 -11.02 -17.35
N THR A 652 -19.11 -11.21 -16.17
CA THR A 652 -19.96 -10.19 -15.57
C THR A 652 -18.99 -9.08 -15.20
N PRO A 653 -19.08 -7.89 -15.82
CA PRO A 653 -18.27 -6.76 -15.39
C PRO A 653 -18.41 -6.61 -13.87
N ARG A 654 -17.38 -6.08 -13.19
CA ARG A 654 -17.57 -5.51 -11.85
C ARG A 654 -18.88 -4.70 -11.91
N PRO A 655 -19.83 -4.85 -10.97
CA PRO A 655 -20.96 -3.95 -10.93
C PRO A 655 -20.37 -2.55 -11.03
N THR A 656 -20.70 -1.86 -12.12
CA THR A 656 -20.31 -0.47 -12.29
C THR A 656 -20.77 0.22 -11.02
N THR A 657 -19.93 1.12 -10.52
CA THR A 657 -20.36 2.22 -9.68
C THR A 657 -21.76 2.64 -10.14
N PRO A 658 -22.76 2.72 -9.23
CA PRO A 658 -24.17 2.88 -9.61
C PRO A 658 -24.32 3.92 -10.74
N PRO A 659 -25.12 3.62 -11.79
CA PRO A 659 -25.24 4.49 -12.96
C PRO A 659 -25.75 5.86 -12.51
N GLY A 660 -24.81 6.81 -12.35
CA GLY A 660 -24.99 8.05 -11.62
C GLY A 660 -23.65 8.64 -11.18
N GLU A 661 -22.70 7.80 -10.75
CA GLU A 661 -21.29 8.18 -10.56
C GLU A 661 -20.51 8.00 -11.87
N VAL A 662 -20.89 8.80 -12.87
CA VAL A 662 -20.02 9.03 -14.01
C VAL A 662 -18.92 9.97 -13.51
N GLY A 663 -17.82 9.39 -13.01
CA GLY A 663 -16.58 10.14 -12.83
C GLY A 663 -16.24 10.92 -14.11
N PRO A 664 -15.48 12.03 -14.01
CA PRO A 664 -15.35 13.02 -15.07
C PRO A 664 -15.09 12.37 -16.44
N LYS A 665 -15.95 12.73 -17.42
CA LYS A 665 -16.12 12.14 -18.76
C LYS A 665 -14.89 12.15 -19.69
N THR A 666 -13.69 12.40 -19.19
CA THR A 666 -12.49 12.65 -20.00
C THR A 666 -11.23 11.94 -19.50
N GLY A 667 -11.34 11.08 -18.49
CA GLY A 667 -10.20 10.29 -17.99
C GLY A 667 -9.92 9.05 -18.82
N TYR A 668 -8.73 8.97 -19.42
CA TYR A 668 -8.16 7.74 -19.99
C TYR A 668 -8.28 6.58 -18.99
N ARG A 669 -9.00 5.51 -19.34
CA ARG A 669 -9.05 4.28 -18.55
C ARG A 669 -8.16 3.23 -19.19
N SER A 670 -7.02 2.94 -18.56
CA SER A 670 -6.17 1.82 -18.98
C SER A 670 -6.99 0.53 -19.01
N LEU A 671 -6.80 -0.26 -20.08
CA LEU A 671 -7.39 -1.59 -20.21
C LEU A 671 -6.70 -2.63 -19.31
N LYS A 672 -5.55 -2.30 -18.72
CA LYS A 672 -4.69 -3.17 -17.90
C LYS A 672 -4.43 -4.54 -18.55
N LEU A 673 -4.29 -4.62 -19.88
CA LEU A 673 -4.13 -5.88 -20.62
C LEU A 673 -2.76 -6.53 -20.38
N LEU A 674 -1.67 -5.77 -20.44
CA LEU A 674 -0.33 -6.28 -20.07
C LEU A 674 -0.30 -6.73 -18.61
N ALA A 675 -1.00 -5.97 -17.77
CA ALA A 675 -1.16 -6.19 -16.35
C ALA A 675 -2.27 -7.19 -16.00
N SER A 676 -2.96 -7.82 -16.98
CA SER A 676 -4.17 -8.62 -16.70
C SER A 676 -3.83 -10.01 -16.20
N SER A 677 -4.60 -10.51 -15.21
CA SER A 677 -4.52 -11.90 -14.75
C SER A 677 -5.00 -12.91 -15.82
N ASP A 678 -5.57 -12.43 -16.93
CA ASP A 678 -5.94 -13.27 -18.06
C ASP A 678 -4.70 -13.97 -18.66
N GLY A 679 -4.83 -15.28 -18.87
CA GLY A 679 -3.74 -16.13 -19.36
C GLY A 679 -2.67 -16.47 -18.32
N LEU A 680 -2.72 -15.92 -17.09
CA LEU A 680 -1.77 -16.24 -16.01
C LEU A 680 -1.76 -17.75 -15.68
N HIS A 681 -2.92 -18.38 -15.77
CA HIS A 681 -3.08 -19.83 -15.55
C HIS A 681 -2.90 -20.64 -16.85
N GLY A 682 -2.40 -20.00 -17.91
CA GLY A 682 -2.38 -20.51 -19.27
C GLY A 682 -3.71 -20.29 -20.00
N PRO A 683 -3.72 -20.49 -21.34
CA PRO A 683 -4.91 -20.31 -22.17
C PRO A 683 -6.00 -21.37 -21.90
N GLU A 684 -5.63 -22.49 -21.28
CA GLU A 684 -6.54 -23.59 -20.97
C GLU A 684 -7.31 -23.40 -19.66
N TRP A 685 -7.13 -22.28 -18.95
CA TRP A 685 -7.72 -22.06 -17.64
C TRP A 685 -8.36 -20.68 -17.56
N VAL A 686 -9.63 -20.67 -17.18
CA VAL A 686 -10.41 -19.45 -16.96
C VAL A 686 -10.75 -19.29 -15.49
N ARG A 687 -10.69 -18.04 -15.03
CA ARG A 687 -11.12 -17.68 -13.69
C ARG A 687 -12.61 -17.40 -13.68
N VAL A 688 -13.31 -17.96 -12.69
CA VAL A 688 -14.75 -17.82 -12.52
C VAL A 688 -15.03 -17.33 -11.10
N ARG A 689 -15.86 -16.28 -11.00
CA ARG A 689 -16.32 -15.76 -9.71
C ARG A 689 -17.38 -16.69 -9.13
N ASP A 690 -17.22 -17.06 -7.87
CA ASP A 690 -18.10 -17.97 -7.15
C ASP A 690 -18.30 -17.48 -5.71
N HIS A 691 -19.23 -16.55 -5.54
CA HIS A 691 -19.61 -16.00 -4.23
C HIS A 691 -20.21 -17.05 -3.28
N THR A 692 -20.73 -18.16 -3.81
CA THR A 692 -21.30 -19.21 -2.95
C THR A 692 -20.22 -19.98 -2.21
N SER A 693 -19.04 -20.12 -2.81
CA SER A 693 -17.88 -20.77 -2.21
C SER A 693 -17.28 -19.93 -1.08
N GLU A 694 -17.19 -18.62 -1.23
CA GLU A 694 -16.68 -17.71 -0.19
C GLU A 694 -17.50 -17.82 1.10
N LEU A 695 -18.83 -17.69 1.00
CA LEU A 695 -19.72 -17.76 2.16
C LEU A 695 -19.67 -19.15 2.84
N LYS A 696 -19.59 -20.22 2.04
CA LYS A 696 -19.42 -21.58 2.58
C LYS A 696 -18.09 -21.75 3.31
N ILE A 697 -17.00 -21.26 2.74
CA ILE A 697 -15.66 -21.38 3.35
C ILE A 697 -15.60 -20.56 4.63
N ARG A 698 -16.07 -19.31 4.61
CA ARG A 698 -16.15 -18.50 5.84
C ARG A 698 -16.97 -19.23 6.88
N ARG A 699 -18.21 -19.62 6.61
CA ARG A 699 -19.04 -20.37 7.57
C ARG A 699 -18.35 -21.63 8.12
N VAL A 700 -17.71 -22.43 7.27
CA VAL A 700 -17.04 -23.67 7.70
C VAL A 700 -15.75 -23.40 8.48
N LEU A 701 -15.06 -22.29 8.23
CA LEU A 701 -13.78 -21.96 8.87
C LEU A 701 -13.89 -20.94 10.02
N SER A 702 -14.98 -20.18 10.13
CA SER A 702 -15.20 -19.16 11.17
C SER A 702 -16.23 -19.56 12.23
N ASP A 703 -17.28 -20.32 11.89
CA ASP A 703 -18.47 -20.52 12.76
C ASP A 703 -18.42 -21.79 13.61
N LEU A 704 -17.24 -22.27 13.97
CA LEU A 704 -17.10 -23.58 14.60
C LEU A 704 -16.80 -23.49 16.10
N GLU A 705 -17.83 -23.71 16.91
CA GLU A 705 -17.71 -24.14 18.32
C GLU A 705 -17.02 -25.50 18.46
N SER A 706 -16.80 -26.22 17.35
CA SER A 706 -16.20 -27.55 17.35
C SER A 706 -15.40 -27.84 16.07
N PRO A 707 -14.33 -28.65 16.17
CA PRO A 707 -13.50 -29.13 15.06
C PRO A 707 -14.24 -29.39 13.74
N PRO A 708 -13.88 -28.76 12.60
CA PRO A 708 -14.46 -29.15 11.31
C PRO A 708 -14.08 -30.60 11.00
N ASP A 709 -15.08 -31.45 10.68
CA ASP A 709 -14.80 -32.80 10.18
C ASP A 709 -13.96 -32.68 8.88
N ARG A 710 -12.98 -33.56 8.70
CA ARG A 710 -12.17 -33.68 7.47
C ARG A 710 -13.04 -33.74 6.21
N ARG A 711 -14.25 -34.29 6.32
CA ARG A 711 -15.25 -34.30 5.24
C ARG A 711 -15.73 -32.89 4.88
N ALA A 712 -15.98 -32.03 5.85
CA ALA A 712 -16.41 -30.65 5.63
C ALA A 712 -15.34 -29.87 4.84
N ILE A 713 -14.08 -29.96 5.25
CA ILE A 713 -12.96 -29.32 4.53
C ILE A 713 -12.80 -29.90 3.12
N SER A 714 -12.89 -31.22 2.97
CA SER A 714 -12.77 -31.85 1.64
C SER A 714 -13.92 -31.47 0.69
N ASN A 715 -15.10 -31.13 1.22
CA ASN A 715 -16.22 -30.63 0.43
C ASN A 715 -16.01 -29.18 -0.05
N LEU A 716 -15.12 -28.40 0.58
CA LEU A 716 -14.73 -27.07 0.12
C LEU A 716 -13.77 -27.14 -1.08
N GLU A 717 -13.07 -28.26 -1.25
CA GLU A 717 -12.10 -28.50 -2.31
C GLU A 717 -12.74 -29.01 -3.62
N SER A 718 -14.08 -28.91 -3.78
CA SER A 718 -14.82 -29.59 -4.85
C SER A 718 -14.59 -28.94 -6.22
N GLY A 719 -13.59 -29.44 -6.95
CA GLY A 719 -13.28 -29.07 -8.32
C GLY A 719 -12.02 -29.75 -8.84
N GLU A 720 -11.78 -29.63 -10.15
CA GLU A 720 -10.48 -29.91 -10.75
C GLU A 720 -9.52 -28.81 -10.31
N ALA A 721 -8.55 -29.14 -9.46
CA ALA A 721 -7.60 -28.18 -8.93
C ALA A 721 -6.63 -27.73 -10.02
N PHE A 722 -6.32 -26.43 -10.04
CA PHE A 722 -5.27 -25.90 -10.90
C PHE A 722 -3.94 -26.59 -10.57
N PRO A 723 -3.22 -27.17 -11.56
CA PRO A 723 -2.06 -28.01 -11.32
C PRO A 723 -0.80 -27.15 -11.08
N LEU A 724 -0.82 -26.34 -10.02
CA LEU A 724 0.25 -25.41 -9.64
C LEU A 724 1.61 -26.11 -9.59
N SER A 725 1.66 -27.27 -8.95
CA SER A 725 2.89 -28.06 -8.81
C SER A 725 3.43 -28.49 -10.18
N ALA A 726 2.56 -28.90 -11.10
CA ALA A 726 2.97 -29.34 -12.44
C ALA A 726 3.47 -28.17 -13.29
N ILE A 727 2.84 -27.00 -13.17
CA ILE A 727 3.27 -25.77 -13.87
C ILE A 727 4.64 -25.34 -13.37
N ALA A 728 4.85 -25.36 -12.06
CA ALA A 728 6.13 -25.00 -11.47
C ALA A 728 7.24 -25.99 -11.87
N VAL A 729 6.95 -27.29 -11.96
CA VAL A 729 7.89 -28.28 -12.51
C VAL A 729 8.20 -28.00 -13.98
N ARG A 730 7.19 -27.73 -14.82
CA ARG A 730 7.42 -27.38 -16.23
C ARG A 730 8.28 -26.13 -16.40
N ALA A 731 8.11 -25.13 -15.54
CA ALA A 731 8.92 -23.92 -15.57
C ALA A 731 10.39 -24.18 -15.17
N LEU A 732 10.66 -25.10 -14.23
CA LEU A 732 12.03 -25.57 -13.95
C LEU A 732 12.64 -26.33 -15.12
N ASP A 733 11.88 -27.24 -15.74
CA ASP A 733 12.34 -27.98 -16.91
C ASP A 733 12.68 -27.02 -18.06
N ARG A 734 11.85 -25.98 -18.22
CA ARG A 734 12.06 -24.90 -19.18
C ARG A 734 13.34 -24.12 -18.91
N LEU A 735 13.61 -23.76 -17.66
CA LEU A 735 14.86 -23.11 -17.28
C LEU A 735 16.09 -23.96 -17.65
N ALA A 736 16.03 -25.27 -17.38
CA ALA A 736 17.11 -26.21 -17.72
C ALA A 736 17.29 -26.40 -19.24
N GLU A 737 16.21 -26.29 -20.02
CA GLU A 737 16.25 -26.29 -21.48
C GLU A 737 16.95 -25.03 -22.02
N LEU A 738 16.62 -23.85 -21.50
CA LEU A 738 17.25 -22.59 -21.90
C LEU A 738 18.76 -22.59 -21.61
N ASP A 739 19.17 -23.07 -20.43
CA ASP A 739 20.60 -23.27 -20.10
C ASP A 739 21.32 -24.18 -21.09
N ARG A 740 20.65 -25.25 -21.54
CA ARG A 740 21.22 -26.19 -22.50
C ARG A 740 21.37 -25.52 -23.86
N ARG A 741 20.33 -24.83 -24.32
CA ARG A 741 20.30 -24.09 -25.59
C ARG A 741 21.43 -23.05 -25.65
N LEU A 742 21.62 -22.23 -24.62
CA LEU A 742 22.70 -21.24 -24.60
C LEU A 742 24.09 -21.89 -24.67
N ARG A 743 24.29 -23.01 -23.99
CA ARG A 743 25.57 -23.75 -24.04
C ARG A 743 25.81 -24.38 -25.41
N ASP A 744 24.78 -24.91 -26.05
CA ASP A 744 24.92 -25.54 -27.37
C ASP A 744 25.21 -24.49 -28.44
N ILE A 745 24.51 -23.35 -28.45
CA ILE A 745 24.85 -22.19 -29.30
C ILE A 745 26.27 -21.69 -28.99
N GLY A 746 26.66 -21.75 -27.72
CA GLY A 746 28.02 -21.56 -27.23
C GLY A 746 29.05 -22.32 -28.05
N ARG A 747 28.92 -23.64 -28.02
CA ARG A 747 29.83 -24.58 -28.69
C ARG A 747 29.79 -24.51 -30.20
N GLU A 748 28.69 -24.07 -30.80
CA GLU A 748 28.58 -23.91 -32.25
C GLU A 748 29.25 -22.62 -32.74
N SER A 749 29.39 -21.61 -31.87
CA SER A 749 29.98 -20.32 -32.22
C SER A 749 31.51 -20.28 -32.01
N ASP A 750 32.01 -21.13 -31.10
CA ASP A 750 33.44 -21.35 -30.82
C ASP A 750 34.08 -22.33 -31.83
#